data_AF-A0A0W8DL59-F1
#
_entry.id   AF-A0A0W8DL59-F1
#
_cell.length_a   1.000
_cell.length_b   1.000
_cell.length_c   1.000
_cell.angle_alpha   90.00
_cell.angle_beta   90.00
_cell.angle_gamma   90.00
#
_symmetry.space_group_name_H-M   'P 1'
#
loop_
_entity.id
_entity.type
_entity.pdbx_description
1 polymer ?
#
loop_
_entity_poly.entity_id
_entity_poly.type
_entity_poly.pdbx_seq_one_letter_code
_entity_poly.pdbx_strand_id
1 'polypeptide(L)'
;MIVAAFIIASILVPTPSSAFSFLSWFDDTDGSSRRDKSRASGNSVDESDIIAQQPLLDPKDWFLTEQEITDSRGGVPRSDMAVYTTGNNVTSYTATNEFYNAVYDDLSSTKEGDRVMLAAWLASLVPLKPDVDPTGTKTGFKQVFAGVVERGGNVNILGWASIAGAYMPYNIKARDAINTIPPSSVNGAKAVYIFDDRIDLIASHHQKTLVIATDSSSDKKAQPIAYVGGMELAIDRWDTIHHNNTAIRDAGNITYKSKGWVDGHIRIHGPAAKDVANNFIARWNSDYLPCRSLDDELLDFENPTFEKIPSLDYASSSRTSNLGNQSVQITRTFSCQYKHYKEFAPKGENSLFHARIKAIKNAKNFIYVEDQYFVFVPELLDALMEVMPRIQRLIVVTKEQTNAFTNAGYIKYLYQMVEPIRSKYPNKFKIYTTKPERKLLIHTKLVIIDDVYLSIGSANWNRRSMTADPELNADVVDGDTVKSPEGVTVGKLPRDFRIRKFMEMTGLSYDVLDAMTFVEAADQFAVAATDESTILATNRVEHHAYFIAITEAMRKVSDPQFTCNDDDRSKERWCKHMRGCYSLPPQVRQYFSGYEHKRYARRSWGQSEGAYDAVSEPPTSPVRNLDPEMAPGNTETSISDGISANATPSGPVATSTENSSPPAENSLLRAAETTLDSDTATDFLHRSCDGITEVLLIHGPCSFTRSSWTGGDITKAELLREVQDLAVDEEISLITHDSNHEGVILDWLLNAKENEIIVLCWVGCLSDSPTILRALELVNNRVIVVSPIGIHHGTLPSTVVGVLSGRCLNLRTARRLC
;
A
#
# COMPACT_ATOMS: atom_id res chain seq x y z
N MET A 1 9.90 3.94 -28.32
CA MET A 1 9.66 4.74 -29.56
C MET A 1 8.19 5.15 -29.62
N ILE A 2 7.83 6.02 -30.57
CA ILE A 2 6.49 6.61 -30.78
C ILE A 2 6.12 7.66 -29.72
N VAL A 3 6.24 8.92 -30.12
CA VAL A 3 5.68 10.12 -29.48
C VAL A 3 4.79 10.78 -30.54
N ALA A 4 3.58 11.22 -30.18
CA ALA A 4 2.72 11.98 -31.09
C ALA A 4 1.76 12.93 -30.36
N ALA A 5 2.12 14.23 -30.42
CA ALA A 5 1.32 15.45 -30.35
C ALA A 5 -0.12 15.45 -29.75
N PHE A 6 -0.35 16.42 -28.86
CA PHE A 6 -1.51 17.32 -28.98
C PHE A 6 -1.14 18.76 -28.60
N ILE A 7 -1.72 19.74 -29.29
CA ILE A 7 -1.61 21.18 -29.00
C ILE A 7 -3.01 21.69 -28.67
N ILE A 8 -3.16 22.50 -27.63
CA ILE A 8 -4.39 23.25 -27.32
C ILE A 8 -3.97 24.70 -26.99
N ALA A 9 -4.71 25.67 -27.53
CA ALA A 9 -4.39 27.10 -27.39
C ALA A 9 -5.00 27.71 -26.13
N SER A 10 -4.26 28.63 -25.50
CA SER A 10 -4.68 29.39 -24.32
C SER A 10 -5.69 30.49 -24.68
N ILE A 11 -6.73 30.65 -23.85
CA ILE A 11 -7.56 31.87 -23.79
C ILE A 11 -7.72 32.23 -22.31
N LEU A 12 -7.21 33.39 -21.91
CA LEU A 12 -7.43 33.93 -20.57
C LEU A 12 -8.77 34.67 -20.50
N VAL A 13 -9.51 34.45 -19.41
CA VAL A 13 -10.55 35.37 -18.92
C VAL A 13 -10.42 35.40 -17.38
N PRO A 14 -10.32 36.57 -16.72
CA PRO A 14 -10.16 36.64 -15.27
C PRO A 14 -11.48 36.34 -14.55
N THR A 15 -11.40 35.71 -13.38
CA THR A 15 -12.51 35.54 -12.44
C THR A 15 -12.40 36.54 -11.27
N PRO A 16 -13.44 37.35 -11.00
CA PRO A 16 -13.46 38.23 -9.82
C PRO A 16 -13.97 37.49 -8.58
N SER A 17 -13.32 37.74 -7.44
CA SER A 17 -13.72 37.20 -6.13
C SER A 17 -15.10 37.69 -5.68
N SER A 18 -15.94 36.79 -5.15
CA SER A 18 -17.04 37.17 -4.28
C SER A 18 -17.44 36.02 -3.35
N ALA A 19 -17.45 36.27 -2.04
CA ALA A 19 -17.98 35.35 -1.05
C ALA A 19 -19.48 35.57 -0.89
N PHE A 20 -20.24 34.49 -0.68
CA PHE A 20 -21.67 34.57 -0.38
C PHE A 20 -22.02 33.72 0.85
N SER A 21 -22.54 34.41 1.87
CA SER A 21 -23.30 33.79 2.96
C SER A 21 -24.78 33.74 2.59
N PHE A 22 -25.50 32.72 3.04
CA PHE A 22 -26.95 32.61 2.85
C PHE A 22 -27.62 32.22 4.17
N LEU A 23 -28.23 33.20 4.84
CA LEU A 23 -28.98 32.99 6.08
C LEU A 23 -30.04 34.10 6.29
N SER A 24 -31.11 34.06 5.50
CA SER A 24 -32.41 34.73 5.75
C SER A 24 -33.43 34.33 4.68
N TRP A 25 -34.73 34.57 4.94
CA TRP A 25 -35.92 34.06 4.24
C TRP A 25 -36.32 32.64 4.67
N PHE A 26 -37.49 32.38 5.29
CA PHE A 26 -38.70 33.21 5.46
C PHE A 26 -39.38 33.05 6.83
N ASP A 27 -39.98 34.15 7.31
CA ASP A 27 -41.13 34.26 8.25
C ASP A 27 -42.05 35.36 7.65
N ASP A 28 -43.40 35.36 7.73
CA ASP A 28 -44.37 34.34 8.20
C ASP A 28 -45.48 34.11 7.11
N THR A 29 -46.79 34.48 7.15
CA THR A 29 -47.67 35.17 8.13
C THR A 29 -49.11 34.62 8.11
N ASP A 30 -49.36 33.51 8.84
CA ASP A 30 -50.68 33.06 9.38
C ASP A 30 -51.84 32.70 8.39
N GLY A 31 -52.85 31.90 8.81
CA GLY A 31 -53.97 31.52 7.91
C GLY A 31 -55.06 30.50 8.34
N SER A 32 -54.94 29.82 9.49
CA SER A 32 -56.01 29.01 10.14
C SER A 32 -56.60 27.70 9.51
N SER A 33 -56.64 26.66 10.38
CA SER A 33 -57.76 25.69 10.60
C SER A 33 -57.70 24.21 10.13
N ARG A 34 -57.69 23.32 11.15
CA ARG A 34 -58.26 21.95 11.27
C ARG A 34 -57.66 20.75 10.50
N ARG A 35 -56.91 19.92 11.27
CA ARG A 35 -56.97 18.43 11.41
C ARG A 35 -57.16 17.60 10.11
N ASP A 36 -56.27 16.72 9.66
CA ASP A 36 -55.43 15.75 10.38
C ASP A 36 -54.34 15.19 9.45
N LYS A 37 -53.16 14.82 9.99
CA LYS A 37 -52.37 13.62 9.63
C LYS A 37 -51.04 13.50 10.40
N SER A 38 -50.49 12.28 10.35
CA SER A 38 -49.16 11.86 10.77
C SER A 38 -48.06 12.92 10.69
N ARG A 39 -47.36 13.15 11.80
CA ARG A 39 -46.13 13.95 11.87
C ARG A 39 -44.97 13.20 11.20
N ALA A 40 -44.87 13.32 9.88
CA ALA A 40 -43.62 13.02 9.19
C ALA A 40 -42.62 14.13 9.55
N SER A 41 -41.62 13.80 10.38
CA SER A 41 -40.43 14.63 10.53
C SER A 41 -39.69 14.69 9.20
N GLY A 42 -39.21 15.87 8.80
CA GLY A 42 -38.32 15.98 7.66
C GLY A 42 -36.98 15.36 8.03
N ASN A 43 -36.61 14.25 7.39
CA ASN A 43 -35.38 13.53 7.70
C ASN A 43 -34.15 14.42 7.54
N SER A 44 -33.47 14.78 8.64
CA SER A 44 -32.07 15.19 8.54
C SER A 44 -31.26 13.98 8.11
N VAL A 45 -30.60 14.07 6.95
CA VAL A 45 -29.88 12.94 6.36
C VAL A 45 -28.59 12.58 7.16
N ASP A 46 -28.17 13.46 8.06
CA ASP A 46 -27.03 13.33 8.96
C ASP A 46 -27.46 13.29 10.46
N GLU A 47 -28.71 12.94 10.76
CA GLU A 47 -29.13 12.69 12.15
C GLU A 47 -28.34 11.52 12.75
N SER A 48 -27.55 11.82 13.79
CA SER A 48 -26.72 10.88 14.55
C SER A 48 -27.56 9.80 15.25
N ASP A 49 -28.72 10.21 15.77
CA ASP A 49 -29.37 9.56 16.91
C ASP A 49 -30.42 8.52 16.46
N ILE A 50 -30.06 7.74 15.44
CA ILE A 50 -30.89 6.65 14.92
C ILE A 50 -30.99 5.54 15.98
N ILE A 51 -32.21 5.08 16.27
CA ILE A 51 -32.46 3.96 17.18
C ILE A 51 -31.88 2.68 16.57
N ALA A 52 -31.05 1.97 17.34
CA ALA A 52 -30.46 0.71 16.91
C ALA A 52 -31.52 -0.34 16.54
N GLN A 53 -31.29 -1.01 15.42
CA GLN A 53 -32.15 -2.06 14.87
C GLN A 53 -31.49 -3.42 15.09
N GLN A 54 -32.28 -4.47 15.28
CA GLN A 54 -31.74 -5.83 15.40
C GLN A 54 -30.96 -6.21 14.13
N PRO A 55 -29.63 -6.47 14.20
CA PRO A 55 -28.87 -6.90 13.03
C PRO A 55 -29.25 -8.32 12.59
N LEU A 56 -28.88 -8.64 11.35
CA LEU A 56 -29.07 -9.95 10.73
C LEU A 56 -28.14 -10.98 11.38
N LEU A 57 -28.68 -12.10 11.87
CA LEU A 57 -27.90 -13.11 12.63
C LEU A 57 -27.62 -14.40 11.83
N ASP A 58 -28.21 -14.60 10.65
CA ASP A 58 -27.90 -15.79 9.83
C ASP A 58 -26.58 -15.53 9.05
N PRO A 59 -25.56 -16.41 9.13
CA PRO A 59 -24.36 -16.27 8.31
C PRO A 59 -24.65 -16.19 6.80
N LYS A 60 -25.77 -16.73 6.32
CA LYS A 60 -26.17 -16.67 4.89
C LYS A 60 -26.57 -15.26 4.43
N ASP A 61 -26.98 -14.38 5.34
CA ASP A 61 -27.25 -12.99 4.99
C ASP A 61 -25.94 -12.28 4.59
N TRP A 62 -24.88 -12.51 5.36
CA TRP A 62 -23.57 -11.86 5.21
C TRP A 62 -22.68 -12.52 4.14
N PHE A 63 -22.59 -13.85 4.14
CA PHE A 63 -21.66 -14.59 3.29
C PHE A 63 -22.14 -14.71 1.83
N LEU A 64 -21.19 -14.79 0.90
CA LEU A 64 -21.47 -15.09 -0.50
C LEU A 64 -22.03 -16.51 -0.65
N THR A 65 -23.04 -16.65 -1.51
CA THR A 65 -23.55 -17.92 -2.02
C THR A 65 -22.60 -18.53 -3.05
N GLU A 66 -22.81 -19.81 -3.36
CA GLU A 66 -22.06 -20.54 -4.40
C GLU A 66 -22.13 -19.85 -5.77
N GLN A 67 -23.26 -19.22 -6.11
CA GLN A 67 -23.42 -18.44 -7.34
C GLN A 67 -22.63 -17.13 -7.29
N GLU A 68 -22.72 -16.36 -6.20
CA GLU A 68 -21.96 -15.10 -6.05
C GLU A 68 -20.44 -15.34 -6.10
N ILE A 69 -19.96 -16.46 -5.53
CA ILE A 69 -18.57 -16.91 -5.65
C ILE A 69 -18.23 -17.28 -7.11
N THR A 70 -19.11 -18.03 -7.79
CA THR A 70 -18.92 -18.42 -9.20
C THR A 70 -18.88 -17.21 -10.13
N ASP A 71 -19.70 -16.19 -9.87
CA ASP A 71 -19.72 -14.94 -10.63
C ASP A 71 -18.44 -14.12 -10.38
N SER A 72 -17.93 -14.09 -9.14
CA SER A 72 -16.62 -13.52 -8.78
C SER A 72 -15.41 -14.27 -9.36
N ARG A 73 -15.65 -15.39 -10.07
CA ARG A 73 -14.64 -16.22 -10.75
C ARG A 73 -14.87 -16.28 -12.26
N GLY A 74 -15.55 -15.27 -12.82
CA GLY A 74 -15.84 -15.19 -14.26
C GLY A 74 -16.71 -16.35 -14.78
N GLY A 75 -17.62 -16.86 -13.92
CA GLY A 75 -18.48 -18.00 -14.21
C GLY A 75 -17.83 -19.38 -14.00
N VAL A 76 -16.71 -19.47 -13.25
CA VAL A 76 -16.04 -20.74 -12.94
C VAL A 76 -16.32 -21.14 -11.48
N PRO A 77 -16.99 -22.27 -11.22
CA PRO A 77 -17.24 -22.74 -9.85
C PRO A 77 -15.98 -22.87 -9.00
N ARG A 78 -16.15 -22.81 -7.66
CA ARG A 78 -15.08 -23.02 -6.68
C ARG A 78 -15.21 -24.42 -6.09
N SER A 79 -14.23 -25.28 -6.34
CA SER A 79 -14.22 -26.70 -5.93
C SER A 79 -13.15 -27.05 -4.91
N ASP A 80 -12.20 -26.13 -4.67
CA ASP A 80 -11.05 -26.29 -3.78
C ASP A 80 -11.32 -25.83 -2.34
N MET A 81 -12.38 -25.05 -2.11
CA MET A 81 -12.79 -24.56 -0.79
C MET A 81 -14.31 -24.61 -0.65
N ALA A 82 -14.82 -24.70 0.58
CA ALA A 82 -16.24 -24.61 0.86
C ALA A 82 -16.84 -23.24 0.46
N VAL A 83 -18.17 -23.17 0.37
CA VAL A 83 -18.88 -21.88 0.26
C VAL A 83 -18.70 -21.11 1.56
N TYR A 84 -19.09 -21.73 2.67
CA TYR A 84 -18.70 -21.39 4.03
C TYR A 84 -18.72 -22.66 4.89
N THR A 85 -18.20 -22.58 6.10
CA THR A 85 -18.14 -23.69 7.07
C THR A 85 -18.82 -23.31 8.38
N THR A 86 -19.26 -24.29 9.16
CA THR A 86 -19.88 -24.06 10.47
C THR A 86 -19.24 -24.86 11.60
N GLY A 87 -19.40 -24.35 12.83
CA GLY A 87 -18.93 -24.99 14.04
C GLY A 87 -17.40 -25.02 14.17
N ASN A 88 -16.75 -23.98 13.65
CA ASN A 88 -15.35 -23.69 13.93
C ASN A 88 -15.24 -23.13 15.36
N ASN A 89 -14.08 -23.30 15.98
CA ASN A 89 -13.65 -22.51 17.13
C ASN A 89 -12.70 -21.42 16.63
N VAL A 90 -13.03 -20.15 16.88
CA VAL A 90 -12.21 -19.01 16.45
C VAL A 90 -11.73 -18.23 17.68
N THR A 91 -10.45 -17.84 17.67
CA THR A 91 -9.81 -17.04 18.72
C THR A 91 -9.25 -15.76 18.10
N SER A 92 -9.55 -14.61 18.69
CA SER A 92 -9.25 -13.27 18.17
C SER A 92 -8.06 -12.61 18.87
N TYR A 93 -7.08 -12.16 18.08
CA TYR A 93 -5.91 -11.43 18.53
C TYR A 93 -6.00 -9.97 18.07
N THR A 94 -6.05 -9.08 19.05
CA THR A 94 -6.14 -7.62 18.86
C THR A 94 -4.79 -6.94 19.00
N ALA A 95 -3.85 -7.54 19.75
CA ALA A 95 -2.47 -7.10 19.84
C ALA A 95 -1.52 -8.14 19.25
N THR A 96 -0.40 -7.70 18.68
CA THR A 96 0.42 -8.57 17.83
C THR A 96 1.16 -9.65 18.63
N ASN A 97 1.58 -9.33 19.86
CA ASN A 97 2.15 -10.30 20.80
C ASN A 97 1.21 -11.48 21.12
N GLU A 98 -0.11 -11.30 21.11
CA GLU A 98 -1.07 -12.38 21.39
C GLU A 98 -0.99 -13.49 20.32
N PHE A 99 -0.97 -13.08 19.05
CA PHE A 99 -0.75 -13.97 17.90
C PHE A 99 0.64 -14.60 17.93
N TYR A 100 1.69 -13.80 18.16
CA TYR A 100 3.07 -14.30 18.19
C TYR A 100 3.26 -15.36 19.28
N ASN A 101 2.65 -15.15 20.45
CA ASN A 101 2.62 -16.12 21.54
C ASN A 101 1.89 -17.39 21.13
N ALA A 102 0.67 -17.28 20.60
CA ALA A 102 -0.13 -18.43 20.19
C ALA A 102 0.53 -19.24 19.06
N VAL A 103 1.12 -18.58 18.06
CA VAL A 103 1.87 -19.23 16.97
C VAL A 103 3.10 -19.94 17.52
N TYR A 104 3.86 -19.34 18.44
CA TYR A 104 4.98 -20.03 19.09
C TYR A 104 4.51 -21.27 19.86
N ASP A 105 3.42 -21.18 20.62
CA ASP A 105 2.93 -22.28 21.45
C ASP A 105 2.37 -23.43 20.59
N ASP A 106 1.60 -23.14 19.54
CA ASP A 106 1.14 -24.14 18.57
C ASP A 106 2.31 -24.77 17.80
N LEU A 107 3.24 -23.96 17.27
CA LEU A 107 4.43 -24.48 16.56
C LEU A 107 5.32 -25.31 17.48
N SER A 108 5.39 -25.01 18.78
CA SER A 108 6.11 -25.80 19.77
C SER A 108 5.38 -27.10 20.14
N SER A 109 4.08 -27.18 19.90
CA SER A 109 3.24 -28.36 20.18
C SER A 109 3.18 -29.40 19.06
N THR A 110 3.77 -29.10 17.89
CA THR A 110 3.78 -29.99 16.71
C THR A 110 4.47 -31.32 16.97
N LYS A 111 4.07 -32.34 16.21
CA LYS A 111 4.42 -33.75 16.38
C LYS A 111 4.90 -34.36 15.08
N GLU A 112 5.33 -35.62 15.17
CA GLU A 112 5.66 -36.43 14.02
C GLU A 112 4.47 -36.52 13.04
N GLY A 113 4.71 -36.18 11.77
CA GLY A 113 3.68 -36.22 10.73
C GLY A 113 2.78 -34.97 10.62
N ASP A 114 2.98 -33.95 11.47
CA ASP A 114 2.40 -32.62 11.22
C ASP A 114 3.10 -31.94 10.03
N ARG A 115 2.36 -31.11 9.29
CA ARG A 115 2.87 -30.15 8.31
C ARG A 115 2.51 -28.74 8.76
N VAL A 116 3.49 -27.84 8.73
CA VAL A 116 3.29 -26.39 8.82
C VAL A 116 3.37 -25.76 7.44
N MET A 117 2.39 -24.93 7.08
CA MET A 117 2.33 -24.21 5.81
C MET A 117 2.22 -22.71 6.08
N LEU A 118 3.19 -21.91 5.63
CA LEU A 118 3.26 -20.46 5.86
C LEU A 118 3.31 -19.70 4.53
N ALA A 119 2.29 -18.90 4.24
CA ALA A 119 2.35 -17.86 3.21
C ALA A 119 2.70 -16.51 3.86
N ALA A 120 3.68 -15.81 3.29
CA ALA A 120 4.12 -14.50 3.73
C ALA A 120 4.51 -13.58 2.54
N TRP A 121 4.25 -12.30 2.69
CA TRP A 121 4.88 -11.21 1.96
C TRP A 121 6.33 -11.02 2.44
N LEU A 122 6.57 -11.09 3.76
CA LEU A 122 7.88 -10.97 4.39
C LEU A 122 8.03 -11.88 5.63
N ALA A 123 9.11 -12.66 5.69
CA ALA A 123 9.62 -13.28 6.91
C ALA A 123 10.90 -12.58 7.41
N SER A 124 11.29 -12.77 8.67
CA SER A 124 12.57 -12.29 9.19
C SER A 124 13.08 -13.14 10.35
N LEU A 125 14.39 -13.11 10.61
CA LEU A 125 15.03 -13.78 11.74
C LEU A 125 14.85 -13.01 13.05
N VAL A 126 13.60 -12.98 13.54
CA VAL A 126 13.21 -12.35 14.82
C VAL A 126 12.86 -13.40 15.88
N PRO A 127 13.02 -13.10 17.18
CA PRO A 127 12.37 -13.87 18.27
C PRO A 127 10.84 -13.80 18.16
N LEU A 128 10.17 -14.90 18.48
CA LEU A 128 8.70 -14.95 18.58
C LEU A 128 8.18 -14.56 19.97
N LYS A 129 8.98 -14.72 21.03
CA LYS A 129 8.68 -14.25 22.40
C LYS A 129 9.82 -13.38 22.95
N PRO A 130 10.07 -12.18 22.38
CA PRO A 130 11.18 -11.29 22.78
C PRO A 130 11.09 -10.77 24.21
N ASP A 131 9.91 -10.80 24.80
CA ASP A 131 9.63 -10.53 26.21
C ASP A 131 10.21 -11.61 27.16
N VAL A 132 10.50 -12.81 26.64
CA VAL A 132 11.05 -13.95 27.39
C VAL A 132 12.47 -14.33 26.93
N ASP A 133 12.73 -14.23 25.62
CA ASP A 133 13.99 -14.61 24.95
C ASP A 133 14.30 -13.58 23.84
N PRO A 134 14.74 -12.35 24.20
CA PRO A 134 15.03 -11.29 23.22
C PRO A 134 16.15 -11.69 22.25
N THR A 135 17.10 -12.52 22.68
CA THR A 135 18.17 -13.02 21.79
C THR A 135 17.70 -14.09 20.80
N GLY A 136 16.42 -14.49 20.83
CA GLY A 136 15.85 -15.49 19.93
C GLY A 136 16.55 -16.86 19.99
N THR A 137 17.24 -17.14 21.09
CA THR A 137 18.12 -18.32 21.22
C THR A 137 17.34 -19.63 21.31
N LYS A 138 16.05 -19.55 21.67
CA LYS A 138 15.08 -20.66 21.64
C LYS A 138 13.81 -20.32 20.86
N THR A 139 13.46 -19.04 20.80
CA THR A 139 12.21 -18.52 20.24
C THR A 139 12.40 -17.85 18.88
N GLY A 140 13.64 -17.75 18.39
CA GLY A 140 13.96 -17.22 17.06
C GLY A 140 13.27 -18.00 15.95
N PHE A 141 12.87 -17.30 14.89
CA PHE A 141 12.20 -17.86 13.71
C PHE A 141 12.81 -19.19 13.24
N LYS A 142 14.14 -19.25 12.99
CA LYS A 142 14.82 -20.49 12.58
C LYS A 142 14.69 -21.59 13.64
N GLN A 143 14.88 -21.26 14.91
CA GLN A 143 14.88 -22.19 16.04
C GLN A 143 13.51 -22.86 16.22
N VAL A 144 12.42 -22.09 16.10
CA VAL A 144 11.06 -22.62 16.21
C VAL A 144 10.75 -23.59 15.08
N PHE A 145 11.04 -23.23 13.82
CA PHE A 145 10.85 -24.13 12.68
C PHE A 145 11.80 -25.33 12.67
N ALA A 146 13.04 -25.17 13.18
CA ALA A 146 13.96 -26.29 13.37
C ALA A 146 13.42 -27.30 14.40
N GLY A 147 12.79 -26.82 15.47
CA GLY A 147 12.11 -27.69 16.45
C GLY A 147 10.93 -28.47 15.85
N VAL A 148 10.18 -27.88 14.90
CA VAL A 148 9.13 -28.62 14.16
C VAL A 148 9.75 -29.80 13.40
N VAL A 149 10.86 -29.58 12.71
CA VAL A 149 11.58 -30.63 11.95
C VAL A 149 12.21 -31.66 12.89
N GLU A 150 12.81 -31.23 14.01
CA GLU A 150 13.37 -32.13 15.03
C GLU A 150 12.33 -33.13 15.55
N ARG A 151 11.07 -32.69 15.73
CA ARG A 151 9.94 -33.55 16.13
C ARG A 151 9.31 -34.37 15.00
N GLY A 152 9.86 -34.33 13.78
CA GLY A 152 9.37 -35.10 12.63
C GLY A 152 8.22 -34.44 11.88
N GLY A 153 8.03 -33.13 12.03
CA GLY A 153 7.06 -32.35 11.27
C GLY A 153 7.70 -31.69 10.03
N ASN A 154 6.93 -31.55 8.94
CA ASN A 154 7.36 -30.86 7.72
C ASN A 154 7.04 -29.36 7.79
N VAL A 155 7.82 -28.53 7.08
CA VAL A 155 7.60 -27.08 6.99
C VAL A 155 7.68 -26.63 5.53
N ASN A 156 6.64 -25.96 5.03
CA ASN A 156 6.56 -25.42 3.68
C ASN A 156 6.28 -23.91 3.75
N ILE A 157 7.14 -23.08 3.17
CA ILE A 157 7.02 -21.61 3.22
C ILE A 157 7.02 -21.01 1.81
N LEU A 158 5.99 -20.20 1.51
CA LEU A 158 5.89 -19.36 0.32
C LEU A 158 6.13 -17.90 0.73
N GLY A 159 7.31 -17.36 0.44
CA GLY A 159 7.58 -15.92 0.57
C GLY A 159 7.37 -15.17 -0.75
N TRP A 160 7.08 -13.87 -0.73
CA TRP A 160 7.08 -13.07 -1.96
C TRP A 160 8.51 -12.75 -2.44
N ALA A 161 8.79 -12.99 -3.74
CA ALA A 161 9.94 -12.44 -4.45
C ALA A 161 9.66 -11.00 -4.88
N SER A 162 10.34 -10.02 -4.29
CA SER A 162 10.34 -8.64 -4.76
C SER A 162 11.66 -8.30 -5.43
N ILE A 163 11.60 -7.74 -6.65
CA ILE A 163 12.78 -7.35 -7.45
C ILE A 163 13.49 -6.09 -6.92
N ALA A 164 12.86 -5.29 -6.07
CA ALA A 164 13.49 -4.14 -5.42
C ALA A 164 12.74 -3.74 -4.14
N GLY A 165 13.38 -3.89 -2.97
CA GLY A 165 12.79 -3.43 -1.72
C GLY A 165 13.72 -3.57 -0.52
N ALA A 166 13.76 -2.55 0.34
CA ALA A 166 14.64 -2.50 1.52
C ALA A 166 14.36 -3.60 2.57
N TYR A 167 13.27 -4.35 2.42
CA TYR A 167 12.94 -5.52 3.25
C TYR A 167 13.49 -6.85 2.71
N MET A 168 13.82 -6.96 1.42
CA MET A 168 14.23 -8.22 0.80
C MET A 168 15.46 -8.88 1.44
N PRO A 169 16.49 -8.15 1.91
CA PRO A 169 17.62 -8.76 2.63
C PRO A 169 17.22 -9.52 3.91
N TYR A 170 16.07 -9.20 4.53
CA TYR A 170 15.56 -9.97 5.67
C TYR A 170 14.81 -11.24 5.20
N ASN A 171 14.06 -11.13 4.11
CA ASN A 171 13.34 -12.24 3.48
C ASN A 171 14.33 -13.33 3.02
N ILE A 172 15.40 -12.92 2.33
CA ILE A 172 16.47 -13.80 1.83
C ILE A 172 17.16 -14.53 2.99
N LYS A 173 17.61 -13.78 4.01
CA LYS A 173 18.21 -14.36 5.22
C LYS A 173 17.27 -15.34 5.94
N ALA A 174 15.97 -15.06 5.99
CA ALA A 174 14.99 -15.97 6.59
C ALA A 174 14.83 -17.27 5.77
N ARG A 175 14.75 -17.17 4.44
CA ARG A 175 14.72 -18.33 3.54
C ARG A 175 15.95 -19.22 3.70
N ASP A 176 17.14 -18.64 3.62
CA ASP A 176 18.40 -19.39 3.64
C ASP A 176 18.64 -20.04 5.01
N ALA A 177 18.24 -19.36 6.08
CA ALA A 177 18.23 -19.90 7.43
C ALA A 177 17.28 -21.11 7.59
N ILE A 178 16.14 -21.13 6.91
CA ILE A 178 15.21 -22.27 6.92
C ILE A 178 15.72 -23.42 6.05
N ASN A 179 16.21 -23.14 4.84
CA ASN A 179 16.74 -24.17 3.93
C ASN A 179 18.06 -24.81 4.43
N THR A 180 18.68 -24.24 5.46
CA THR A 180 19.81 -24.83 6.21
C THR A 180 19.39 -25.54 7.50
N ILE A 181 18.12 -25.93 7.65
CA ILE A 181 17.65 -26.86 8.69
C ILE A 181 17.86 -28.30 8.17
N PRO A 182 18.59 -29.18 8.88
CA PRO A 182 18.79 -30.55 8.45
C PRO A 182 17.46 -31.35 8.52
N PRO A 183 17.25 -32.35 7.65
CA PRO A 183 16.09 -33.24 7.75
C PRO A 183 16.03 -33.99 9.10
N SER A 184 14.81 -34.32 9.52
CA SER A 184 14.53 -35.00 10.77
C SER A 184 15.18 -36.38 10.84
N SER A 185 15.85 -36.68 11.96
CA SER A 185 16.34 -38.03 12.27
C SER A 185 15.22 -39.02 12.62
N VAL A 186 13.99 -38.54 12.88
CA VAL A 186 12.83 -39.38 13.19
C VAL A 186 12.30 -40.06 11.93
N ASN A 187 12.02 -39.28 10.88
CA ASN A 187 11.28 -39.75 9.70
C ASN A 187 11.69 -39.07 8.37
N GLY A 188 12.77 -38.26 8.37
CA GLY A 188 13.22 -37.54 7.18
C GLY A 188 12.39 -36.30 6.80
N ALA A 189 11.44 -35.87 7.64
CA ALA A 189 10.71 -34.61 7.43
C ALA A 189 11.66 -33.42 7.28
N LYS A 190 11.26 -32.40 6.50
CA LYS A 190 12.14 -31.28 6.12
C LYS A 190 11.44 -29.93 6.13
N ALA A 191 12.24 -28.87 6.23
CA ALA A 191 11.79 -27.51 5.97
C ALA A 191 12.22 -27.05 4.59
N VAL A 192 11.30 -26.43 3.84
CA VAL A 192 11.56 -25.85 2.52
C VAL A 192 10.89 -24.49 2.43
N TYR A 193 11.68 -23.45 2.19
CA TYR A 193 11.25 -22.08 1.91
C TYR A 193 11.61 -21.75 0.47
N ILE A 194 10.60 -21.50 -0.36
CA ILE A 194 10.75 -20.95 -1.72
C ILE A 194 10.18 -19.53 -1.77
N PHE A 195 10.73 -18.70 -2.65
CA PHE A 195 10.06 -17.47 -3.07
C PHE A 195 9.10 -17.71 -4.22
N ASP A 196 8.09 -16.85 -4.29
CA ASP A 196 7.00 -16.85 -5.26
C ASP A 196 6.90 -15.48 -5.92
N ASP A 197 7.02 -15.44 -7.25
CA ASP A 197 6.94 -14.28 -8.14
C ASP A 197 5.75 -14.37 -9.12
N ARG A 198 4.88 -15.37 -8.95
CA ARG A 198 3.85 -15.79 -9.93
C ARG A 198 2.64 -14.87 -10.00
N ILE A 199 2.90 -13.62 -10.40
CA ILE A 199 2.02 -12.44 -10.43
C ILE A 199 2.51 -11.45 -11.50
N ASP A 200 1.84 -10.30 -11.63
CA ASP A 200 2.38 -9.14 -12.35
C ASP A 200 3.43 -8.39 -11.47
N LEU A 201 4.42 -7.76 -12.09
CA LEU A 201 5.51 -7.04 -11.42
C LEU A 201 5.04 -5.84 -10.57
N ILE A 202 3.86 -5.29 -10.85
CA ILE A 202 3.26 -4.21 -10.03
C ILE A 202 2.38 -4.74 -8.87
N ALA A 203 2.17 -6.05 -8.78
CA ALA A 203 1.44 -6.71 -7.69
C ALA A 203 2.40 -7.25 -6.61
N SER A 204 1.88 -7.87 -5.56
CA SER A 204 2.64 -8.67 -4.60
C SER A 204 1.83 -9.83 -4.06
N HIS A 205 2.47 -10.98 -3.79
CA HIS A 205 1.84 -12.04 -3.00
C HIS A 205 1.71 -11.53 -1.57
N HIS A 206 0.48 -11.19 -1.17
CA HIS A 206 0.22 -10.43 0.05
C HIS A 206 -0.56 -11.21 1.12
N GLN A 207 -1.03 -12.43 0.78
CA GLN A 207 -1.54 -13.45 1.72
C GLN A 207 -0.60 -13.71 2.90
N LYS A 208 -1.16 -13.70 4.12
CA LYS A 208 -0.47 -13.89 5.40
C LYS A 208 -1.20 -14.94 6.21
N THR A 209 -0.79 -16.20 6.07
CA THR A 209 -1.51 -17.33 6.67
C THR A 209 -0.54 -18.42 7.13
N LEU A 210 -0.74 -18.92 8.35
CA LEU A 210 -0.04 -20.10 8.87
C LEU A 210 -1.04 -21.21 9.15
N VAL A 211 -0.79 -22.42 8.67
CA VAL A 211 -1.61 -23.62 8.92
C VAL A 211 -0.77 -24.69 9.58
N ILE A 212 -1.34 -25.42 10.54
CA ILE A 212 -0.80 -26.69 11.05
C ILE A 212 -1.83 -27.79 10.83
N ALA A 213 -1.42 -28.85 10.13
CA ALA A 213 -2.27 -29.96 9.71
C ALA A 213 -1.44 -31.25 9.56
N THR A 214 -1.94 -32.42 9.98
CA THR A 214 -1.43 -33.69 9.47
C THR A 214 -1.84 -33.88 8.00
N ASP A 215 -1.07 -34.66 7.23
CA ASP A 215 -1.40 -34.96 5.82
C ASP A 215 -2.71 -35.74 5.68
N SER A 216 -2.92 -36.73 6.55
CA SER A 216 -4.16 -37.48 6.64
C SER A 216 -4.56 -37.72 8.09
N SER A 217 -5.85 -37.99 8.32
CA SER A 217 -6.37 -38.39 9.63
C SER A 217 -7.63 -39.23 9.51
N SER A 218 -7.60 -40.42 10.10
CA SER A 218 -8.75 -41.33 10.20
C SER A 218 -9.72 -40.97 11.34
N ASP A 219 -9.35 -40.03 12.22
CA ASP A 219 -10.28 -39.51 13.23
C ASP A 219 -11.30 -38.56 12.58
N LYS A 220 -12.58 -38.92 12.74
CA LYS A 220 -13.74 -38.16 12.26
C LYS A 220 -13.92 -36.82 13.00
N LYS A 221 -13.18 -36.56 14.08
CA LYS A 221 -13.18 -35.30 14.83
C LYS A 221 -11.97 -34.39 14.58
N ALA A 222 -10.83 -34.94 14.15
CA ALA A 222 -9.61 -34.16 13.92
C ALA A 222 -9.85 -33.04 12.89
N GLN A 223 -9.39 -31.83 13.18
CA GLN A 223 -9.43 -30.69 12.24
C GLN A 223 -8.08 -29.98 12.33
N PRO A 224 -7.57 -29.41 11.22
CA PRO A 224 -6.37 -28.60 11.27
C PRO A 224 -6.64 -27.25 11.95
N ILE A 225 -5.55 -26.51 12.21
CA ILE A 225 -5.61 -25.11 12.67
C ILE A 225 -5.04 -24.17 11.61
N ALA A 226 -5.57 -22.96 11.53
CA ALA A 226 -5.09 -21.92 10.63
C ALA A 226 -5.10 -20.54 11.30
N TYR A 227 -4.21 -19.68 10.86
CA TYR A 227 -4.09 -18.28 11.25
C TYR A 227 -4.35 -17.41 10.02
N VAL A 228 -5.19 -16.37 10.16
CA VAL A 228 -5.54 -15.41 9.11
C VAL A 228 -5.62 -14.00 9.68
N GLY A 229 -4.96 -13.03 9.04
CA GLY A 229 -4.94 -11.62 9.47
C GLY A 229 -3.87 -10.79 8.77
N GLY A 230 -3.54 -9.63 9.33
CA GLY A 230 -2.61 -8.67 8.70
C GLY A 230 -1.12 -8.91 8.98
N MET A 231 -0.79 -9.89 9.84
CA MET A 231 0.54 -10.01 10.48
C MET A 231 1.40 -11.15 9.96
N GLU A 232 2.71 -11.02 10.17
CA GLU A 232 3.75 -11.93 9.69
C GLU A 232 4.81 -12.15 10.78
N LEU A 233 5.54 -13.27 10.70
CA LEU A 233 6.66 -13.57 11.60
C LEU A 233 7.93 -12.86 11.11
N ALA A 234 7.98 -11.54 11.32
CA ALA A 234 8.98 -10.68 10.69
C ALA A 234 9.33 -9.40 11.48
N ILE A 235 10.33 -8.67 10.97
CA ILE A 235 10.77 -7.38 11.51
C ILE A 235 9.63 -6.34 11.50
N ASP A 236 9.69 -5.40 12.43
CA ASP A 236 8.71 -4.38 12.84
C ASP A 236 7.38 -4.86 13.48
N ARG A 237 7.01 -6.16 13.46
CA ARG A 237 5.62 -6.58 13.79
C ARG A 237 5.31 -6.83 15.27
N TRP A 238 6.22 -7.40 16.06
CA TRP A 238 5.92 -7.74 17.47
C TRP A 238 5.81 -6.47 18.34
N ASP A 239 4.67 -6.31 19.02
CA ASP A 239 4.33 -5.22 19.93
C ASP A 239 3.14 -5.62 20.81
N THR A 240 2.81 -4.81 21.83
CA THR A 240 1.62 -5.00 22.68
C THR A 240 0.67 -3.82 22.56
N ILE A 241 -0.58 -3.99 23.04
CA ILE A 241 -1.66 -2.98 23.07
C ILE A 241 -1.28 -1.63 23.74
N HIS A 242 -0.16 -1.58 24.47
CA HIS A 242 0.32 -0.36 25.13
C HIS A 242 1.34 0.43 24.29
N HIS A 243 1.85 -0.15 23.21
CA HIS A 243 2.79 0.47 22.25
C HIS A 243 3.95 1.23 22.92
N ASN A 244 4.54 0.63 23.95
CA ASN A 244 5.63 1.16 24.77
C ASN A 244 6.88 0.25 24.77
N ASN A 245 6.86 -0.80 23.94
CA ASN A 245 7.82 -1.91 23.99
C ASN A 245 9.12 -1.68 23.20
N THR A 246 9.48 -0.43 22.87
CA THR A 246 10.64 -0.13 22.02
C THR A 246 11.93 -0.80 22.51
N ALA A 247 12.20 -0.80 23.82
CA ALA A 247 13.38 -1.47 24.38
C ALA A 247 13.40 -3.00 24.17
N ILE A 248 12.25 -3.66 24.21
CA ILE A 248 12.11 -5.11 23.94
C ILE A 248 12.28 -5.38 22.44
N ARG A 249 11.67 -4.54 21.59
CA ARG A 249 11.81 -4.61 20.13
C ARG A 249 13.25 -4.37 19.68
N ASP A 250 13.94 -3.40 20.28
CA ASP A 250 15.34 -3.09 19.98
C ASP A 250 16.26 -4.24 20.41
N ALA A 251 16.08 -4.77 21.62
CA ALA A 251 16.83 -5.94 22.11
C ALA A 251 16.60 -7.21 21.26
N GLY A 252 15.40 -7.34 20.67
CA GLY A 252 15.05 -8.41 19.75
C GLY A 252 15.45 -8.19 18.29
N ASN A 253 16.08 -7.07 17.93
CA ASN A 253 16.31 -6.63 16.55
C ASN A 253 15.02 -6.58 15.69
N ILE A 254 13.88 -6.29 16.33
CA ILE A 254 12.55 -6.16 15.71
C ILE A 254 12.31 -4.75 15.19
N THR A 255 12.82 -3.70 15.84
CA THR A 255 12.61 -2.32 15.36
C THR A 255 13.34 -2.06 14.04
N TYR A 256 12.66 -1.52 13.04
CA TYR A 256 13.28 -1.09 11.78
C TYR A 256 12.81 0.29 11.29
N LYS A 257 11.51 0.51 11.11
CA LYS A 257 10.93 1.81 10.72
C LYS A 257 9.91 2.35 11.72
N SER A 258 9.25 1.48 12.49
CA SER A 258 8.19 1.86 13.42
C SER A 258 8.55 1.51 14.86
N LYS A 259 8.15 2.36 15.81
CA LYS A 259 8.37 2.10 17.25
C LYS A 259 7.37 1.11 17.85
N GLY A 260 6.26 0.89 17.17
CA GLY A 260 5.20 -0.04 17.51
C GLY A 260 4.29 -0.31 16.31
N TRP A 261 3.39 -1.27 16.44
CA TRP A 261 2.63 -1.84 15.31
C TRP A 261 1.19 -2.17 15.74
N VAL A 262 0.23 -1.60 15.03
CA VAL A 262 -1.22 -1.74 15.24
C VAL A 262 -1.76 -2.65 14.14
N ASP A 263 -2.32 -3.81 14.51
CA ASP A 263 -2.72 -4.85 13.56
C ASP A 263 -3.78 -5.80 14.20
N GLY A 264 -4.12 -6.91 13.54
CA GLY A 264 -5.07 -7.89 14.07
C GLY A 264 -5.04 -9.23 13.33
N HIS A 265 -5.52 -10.28 14.00
CA HIS A 265 -5.49 -11.66 13.49
C HIS A 265 -6.56 -12.54 14.14
N ILE A 266 -6.87 -13.68 13.51
CA ILE A 266 -7.60 -14.78 14.15
C ILE A 266 -6.89 -16.12 13.98
N ARG A 267 -7.05 -17.00 14.96
CA ARG A 267 -6.81 -18.45 14.86
C ARG A 267 -8.15 -19.15 14.67
N ILE A 268 -8.16 -20.11 13.76
CA ILE A 268 -9.30 -20.96 13.40
C ILE A 268 -8.91 -22.40 13.72
N HIS A 269 -9.72 -23.11 14.50
CA HIS A 269 -9.64 -24.56 14.66
C HIS A 269 -10.97 -25.17 14.20
N GLY A 270 -10.95 -25.85 13.05
CA GLY A 270 -12.16 -26.32 12.39
C GLY A 270 -12.05 -26.42 10.88
N PRO A 271 -13.16 -26.74 10.18
CA PRO A 271 -13.14 -26.98 8.75
C PRO A 271 -12.62 -25.82 7.89
N ALA A 272 -12.80 -24.55 8.28
CA ALA A 272 -12.25 -23.41 7.53
C ALA A 272 -10.71 -23.40 7.49
N ALA A 273 -10.02 -24.06 8.43
CA ALA A 273 -8.57 -24.24 8.34
C ALA A 273 -8.16 -25.15 7.17
N LYS A 274 -9.04 -26.06 6.70
CA LYS A 274 -8.84 -26.83 5.46
C LYS A 274 -8.96 -25.96 4.22
N ASP A 275 -9.86 -24.97 4.20
CA ASP A 275 -9.98 -24.02 3.10
C ASP A 275 -8.70 -23.17 2.97
N VAL A 276 -8.19 -22.65 4.09
CA VAL A 276 -6.89 -21.92 4.12
C VAL A 276 -5.73 -22.82 3.67
N ALA A 277 -5.71 -24.09 4.12
CA ALA A 277 -4.72 -25.07 3.68
C ALA A 277 -4.78 -25.32 2.17
N ASN A 278 -5.97 -25.53 1.61
CA ASN A 278 -6.17 -25.80 0.19
C ASN A 278 -5.72 -24.62 -0.68
N ASN A 279 -5.94 -23.37 -0.23
CA ASN A 279 -5.40 -22.18 -0.89
C ASN A 279 -3.85 -22.17 -0.93
N PHE A 280 -3.18 -22.57 0.15
CA PHE A 280 -1.72 -22.71 0.15
C PHE A 280 -1.26 -23.86 -0.76
N ILE A 281 -1.86 -25.05 -0.60
CA ILE A 281 -1.51 -26.27 -1.35
C ILE A 281 -1.69 -26.04 -2.85
N ALA A 282 -2.73 -25.33 -3.29
CA ALA A 282 -2.96 -24.97 -4.68
C ALA A 282 -1.85 -24.09 -5.28
N ARG A 283 -1.34 -23.11 -4.51
CA ARG A 283 -0.19 -22.29 -4.92
C ARG A 283 1.12 -23.10 -4.91
N TRP A 284 1.35 -23.94 -3.90
CA TRP A 284 2.57 -24.76 -3.81
C TRP A 284 2.63 -25.81 -4.94
N ASN A 285 1.51 -26.47 -5.23
CA ASN A 285 1.41 -27.57 -6.20
C ASN A 285 1.18 -27.14 -7.66
N SER A 286 1.18 -25.84 -7.98
CA SER A 286 0.98 -25.40 -9.37
C SER A 286 2.04 -25.97 -10.31
N ASP A 287 1.64 -26.31 -11.53
CA ASP A 287 2.55 -26.76 -12.60
C ASP A 287 3.46 -25.62 -13.09
N TYR A 288 3.06 -24.37 -12.87
CA TYR A 288 3.91 -23.21 -13.13
C TYR A 288 4.79 -22.92 -11.91
N LEU A 289 6.07 -23.22 -12.04
CA LEU A 289 7.07 -23.02 -10.99
C LEU A 289 7.43 -21.53 -10.83
N PRO A 290 7.71 -21.04 -9.61
CA PRO A 290 8.15 -19.67 -9.39
C PRO A 290 9.61 -19.45 -9.76
N CYS A 291 9.99 -18.19 -9.98
CA CYS A 291 11.33 -17.74 -10.37
C CYS A 291 11.81 -18.45 -11.64
N ARG A 292 11.05 -18.24 -12.73
CA ARG A 292 11.26 -18.86 -14.06
C ARG A 292 11.28 -17.86 -15.23
N SER A 293 10.99 -16.59 -14.97
CA SER A 293 10.75 -15.57 -16.01
C SER A 293 11.37 -14.20 -15.72
N LEU A 294 11.91 -14.01 -14.52
CA LEU A 294 12.91 -13.00 -14.23
C LEU A 294 14.27 -13.67 -14.49
N ASP A 295 15.17 -13.02 -15.23
CA ASP A 295 16.53 -13.54 -15.42
C ASP A 295 17.23 -13.71 -14.07
N ASP A 296 18.04 -14.75 -13.93
CA ASP A 296 18.84 -15.01 -12.73
C ASP A 296 19.89 -13.89 -12.47
N GLU A 297 20.14 -13.01 -13.45
CA GLU A 297 20.92 -11.76 -13.27
C GLU A 297 20.17 -10.64 -12.53
N LEU A 298 18.84 -10.71 -12.42
CA LEU A 298 17.99 -9.74 -11.72
C LEU A 298 17.61 -10.17 -10.29
N LEU A 299 17.80 -11.45 -9.96
CA LEU A 299 17.53 -12.02 -8.64
C LEU A 299 18.83 -12.61 -8.09
N ASP A 300 19.41 -12.00 -7.05
CA ASP A 300 20.61 -12.47 -6.34
C ASP A 300 20.31 -13.72 -5.46
N PHE A 301 19.60 -14.69 -6.04
CA PHE A 301 19.25 -15.97 -5.43
C PHE A 301 18.68 -16.99 -6.42
N GLU A 302 18.83 -18.28 -6.09
CA GLU A 302 18.02 -19.37 -6.64
C GLU A 302 16.97 -19.86 -5.62
N ASN A 303 15.94 -20.56 -6.09
CA ASN A 303 15.04 -21.34 -5.24
C ASN A 303 15.56 -22.78 -5.07
N PRO A 304 15.48 -23.40 -3.87
CA PRO A 304 15.84 -24.80 -3.70
C PRO A 304 14.91 -25.72 -4.52
N THR A 305 15.37 -26.93 -4.82
CA THR A 305 14.51 -27.97 -5.37
C THR A 305 13.42 -28.33 -4.36
N PHE A 306 12.17 -28.40 -4.84
CA PHE A 306 11.00 -28.70 -4.02
C PHE A 306 10.05 -29.65 -4.73
N GLU A 307 9.22 -30.34 -3.94
CA GLU A 307 8.27 -31.36 -4.40
C GLU A 307 6.83 -30.91 -4.12
N LYS A 308 5.87 -31.44 -4.89
CA LYS A 308 4.45 -31.25 -4.58
C LYS A 308 4.09 -31.94 -3.27
N ILE A 309 3.26 -31.29 -2.46
CA ILE A 309 2.76 -31.82 -1.18
C ILE A 309 1.37 -32.46 -1.36
N PRO A 310 1.05 -33.58 -0.70
CA PRO A 310 -0.28 -34.17 -0.79
C PRO A 310 -1.37 -33.25 -0.23
N SER A 311 -2.55 -33.32 -0.84
CA SER A 311 -3.79 -32.72 -0.32
C SER A 311 -4.19 -33.35 1.01
N LEU A 312 -4.94 -32.61 1.83
CA LEU A 312 -5.39 -33.08 3.15
C LEU A 312 -6.47 -34.17 3.04
N ASP A 313 -6.18 -35.38 3.54
CA ASP A 313 -7.11 -36.53 3.55
C ASP A 313 -7.68 -36.80 4.97
N TYR A 314 -8.75 -36.08 5.32
CA TYR A 314 -9.37 -36.15 6.64
C TYR A 314 -10.71 -36.87 6.59
N ALA A 315 -10.89 -37.88 7.44
CA ALA A 315 -12.18 -38.54 7.66
C ALA A 315 -13.22 -37.63 8.35
N SER A 316 -12.81 -36.45 8.84
CA SER A 316 -13.69 -35.42 9.38
C SER A 316 -14.24 -34.50 8.28
N SER A 317 -15.45 -33.99 8.48
CA SER A 317 -16.14 -33.11 7.53
C SER A 317 -15.30 -31.89 7.14
N SER A 318 -15.38 -31.53 5.86
CA SER A 318 -14.79 -30.31 5.27
C SER A 318 -15.71 -29.09 5.35
N ARG A 319 -16.93 -29.23 5.88
CA ARG A 319 -17.91 -28.13 5.98
C ARG A 319 -18.43 -27.87 7.41
N THR A 320 -18.32 -28.84 8.31
CA THR A 320 -18.98 -28.80 9.63
C THR A 320 -18.12 -29.43 10.72
N SER A 321 -18.16 -28.89 11.94
CA SER A 321 -17.64 -29.56 13.14
C SER A 321 -18.40 -29.12 14.40
N ASN A 322 -18.00 -29.63 15.57
CA ASN A 322 -18.58 -29.27 16.87
C ASN A 322 -17.51 -28.69 17.82
N LEU A 323 -16.52 -27.95 17.28
CA LEU A 323 -15.39 -27.40 18.07
C LEU A 323 -15.70 -26.05 18.71
N GLY A 324 -16.58 -25.28 18.11
CA GLY A 324 -17.10 -23.99 18.56
C GLY A 324 -18.40 -23.67 17.81
N ASN A 325 -18.87 -22.42 17.88
CA ASN A 325 -20.14 -21.99 17.26
C ASN A 325 -19.95 -21.03 16.08
N GLN A 326 -18.72 -20.74 15.67
CA GLN A 326 -18.45 -19.74 14.64
C GLN A 326 -18.63 -20.31 13.22
N SER A 327 -19.36 -19.57 12.40
CA SER A 327 -19.45 -19.80 10.96
C SER A 327 -18.41 -18.95 10.25
N VAL A 328 -17.68 -19.54 9.29
CA VAL A 328 -16.54 -18.88 8.63
C VAL A 328 -16.59 -19.12 7.13
N GLN A 329 -16.50 -18.04 6.34
CA GLN A 329 -16.28 -18.06 4.91
C GLN A 329 -14.85 -17.59 4.60
N ILE A 330 -14.09 -18.38 3.83
CA ILE A 330 -12.81 -17.93 3.29
C ILE A 330 -13.04 -17.24 1.94
N THR A 331 -12.59 -15.99 1.85
CA THR A 331 -12.62 -15.18 0.63
C THR A 331 -11.21 -14.78 0.22
N ARG A 332 -10.99 -14.57 -1.08
CA ARG A 332 -9.65 -14.30 -1.61
C ARG A 332 -9.68 -13.42 -2.86
N THR A 333 -8.52 -12.86 -3.15
CA THR A 333 -8.23 -12.19 -4.42
C THR A 333 -7.19 -13.00 -5.16
N PHE A 334 -7.38 -13.20 -6.47
CA PHE A 334 -6.40 -13.68 -7.43
C PHE A 334 -6.65 -12.95 -8.76
N SER A 335 -5.66 -12.20 -9.26
CA SER A 335 -5.77 -11.49 -10.53
C SER A 335 -6.14 -12.40 -11.70
N CYS A 336 -7.12 -11.97 -12.49
CA CYS A 336 -7.51 -12.58 -13.77
C CYS A 336 -6.60 -12.18 -14.95
N GLN A 337 -5.70 -11.21 -14.75
CA GLN A 337 -4.70 -10.83 -15.75
C GLN A 337 -3.54 -11.82 -15.75
N TYR A 338 -3.19 -12.36 -14.58
CA TYR A 338 -2.29 -13.50 -14.48
C TYR A 338 -2.95 -14.78 -15.04
N LYS A 339 -2.18 -15.57 -15.81
CA LYS A 339 -2.73 -16.69 -16.61
C LYS A 339 -2.34 -18.09 -16.14
N HIS A 340 -1.44 -18.20 -15.15
CA HIS A 340 -0.96 -19.49 -14.63
C HIS A 340 -1.59 -19.86 -13.28
N TYR A 341 -2.88 -19.56 -13.11
CA TYR A 341 -3.73 -20.04 -12.01
C TYR A 341 -4.73 -21.11 -12.48
N LYS A 342 -4.40 -21.84 -13.55
CA LYS A 342 -5.30 -22.75 -14.28
C LYS A 342 -5.95 -23.80 -13.37
N GLU A 343 -5.23 -24.20 -12.34
CA GLU A 343 -5.54 -25.28 -11.40
C GLU A 343 -6.55 -24.89 -10.31
N PHE A 344 -6.67 -23.58 -9.98
CA PHE A 344 -7.51 -23.12 -8.85
C PHE A 344 -8.31 -21.83 -9.12
N ALA A 345 -7.78 -20.90 -9.90
CA ALA A 345 -8.45 -19.64 -10.29
C ALA A 345 -8.21 -19.31 -11.78
N PRO A 346 -8.67 -20.17 -12.73
CA PRO A 346 -8.34 -20.06 -14.16
C PRO A 346 -8.86 -18.78 -14.86
N LYS A 347 -9.71 -17.99 -14.20
CA LYS A 347 -10.14 -16.65 -14.64
C LYS A 347 -9.96 -15.59 -13.52
N GLY A 348 -9.06 -15.85 -12.56
CA GLY A 348 -8.99 -15.13 -11.30
C GLY A 348 -10.13 -15.47 -10.33
N GLU A 349 -10.10 -14.79 -9.18
CA GLU A 349 -11.18 -14.77 -8.18
C GLU A 349 -11.15 -13.40 -7.48
N ASN A 350 -12.29 -12.72 -7.35
CA ASN A 350 -12.42 -11.50 -6.55
C ASN A 350 -13.53 -11.62 -5.48
N SER A 351 -13.69 -12.82 -4.92
CA SER A 351 -14.72 -13.14 -3.92
C SER A 351 -14.63 -12.23 -2.68
N LEU A 352 -13.41 -11.82 -2.31
CA LEU A 352 -13.16 -10.89 -1.21
C LEU A 352 -13.81 -9.51 -1.44
N PHE A 353 -13.69 -8.97 -2.65
CA PHE A 353 -14.27 -7.68 -3.03
C PHE A 353 -15.81 -7.74 -3.05
N HIS A 354 -16.37 -8.84 -3.58
CA HIS A 354 -17.80 -9.08 -3.59
C HIS A 354 -18.37 -9.24 -2.17
N ALA A 355 -17.68 -9.96 -1.28
CA ALA A 355 -18.08 -10.14 0.12
C ALA A 355 -18.06 -8.81 0.88
N ARG A 356 -17.01 -8.00 0.71
CA ARG A 356 -16.89 -6.65 1.29
C ARG A 356 -18.08 -5.75 0.89
N ILE A 357 -18.49 -5.76 -0.39
CA ILE A 357 -19.68 -5.03 -0.88
C ILE A 357 -20.98 -5.56 -0.25
N LYS A 358 -21.17 -6.88 -0.20
CA LYS A 358 -22.38 -7.51 0.36
C LYS A 358 -22.55 -7.19 1.84
N ALA A 359 -21.48 -7.34 2.62
CA ALA A 359 -21.48 -7.06 4.05
C ALA A 359 -21.81 -5.59 4.34
N ILE A 360 -21.19 -4.63 3.63
CA ILE A 360 -21.49 -3.19 3.77
C ILE A 360 -22.97 -2.91 3.53
N LYS A 361 -23.56 -3.42 2.44
CA LYS A 361 -24.97 -3.16 2.09
C LYS A 361 -25.95 -3.67 3.15
N ASN A 362 -25.60 -4.75 3.84
CA ASN A 362 -26.43 -5.36 4.87
C ASN A 362 -26.44 -4.62 6.21
N ALA A 363 -25.44 -3.78 6.50
CA ALA A 363 -25.31 -3.01 7.75
C ALA A 363 -26.61 -2.31 8.17
N LYS A 364 -26.90 -2.33 9.48
CA LYS A 364 -28.11 -1.74 10.11
C LYS A 364 -27.79 -0.57 11.02
N ASN A 365 -26.70 -0.64 11.79
CA ASN A 365 -26.39 0.24 12.91
C ASN A 365 -25.06 0.97 12.74
N PHE A 366 -23.97 0.25 12.44
CA PHE A 366 -22.64 0.87 12.30
C PHE A 366 -21.67 0.03 11.48
N ILE A 367 -20.60 0.69 11.03
CA ILE A 367 -19.42 0.06 10.44
C ILE A 367 -18.17 0.60 11.15
N TYR A 368 -17.31 -0.29 11.63
CA TYR A 368 -15.94 0.01 12.06
C TYR A 368 -14.96 -0.54 11.04
N VAL A 369 -14.00 0.27 10.60
CA VAL A 369 -12.91 -0.11 9.70
C VAL A 369 -11.59 0.25 10.34
N GLU A 370 -10.65 -0.70 10.36
CA GLU A 370 -9.27 -0.45 10.74
C GLU A 370 -8.36 -1.03 9.65
N ASP A 371 -7.77 -0.15 8.83
CA ASP A 371 -7.07 -0.55 7.60
C ASP A 371 -5.76 0.24 7.42
N GLN A 372 -4.75 -0.40 6.85
CA GLN A 372 -3.50 0.28 6.46
C GLN A 372 -3.73 1.38 5.42
N TYR A 373 -4.76 1.24 4.58
CA TYR A 373 -5.15 2.22 3.58
C TYR A 373 -6.66 2.31 3.47
N PHE A 374 -7.23 3.51 3.43
CA PHE A 374 -8.66 3.74 3.13
C PHE A 374 -8.81 4.61 1.87
N VAL A 375 -8.41 4.07 0.72
CA VAL A 375 -8.30 4.83 -0.54
C VAL A 375 -9.41 4.49 -1.53
N PHE A 376 -9.66 5.40 -2.48
CA PHE A 376 -10.87 5.49 -3.29
C PHE A 376 -11.17 4.28 -4.19
N VAL A 377 -11.86 3.27 -3.65
CA VAL A 377 -12.50 2.20 -4.42
C VAL A 377 -13.95 2.60 -4.69
N PRO A 378 -14.34 2.97 -5.92
CA PRO A 378 -15.67 3.53 -6.21
C PRO A 378 -16.83 2.65 -5.76
N GLU A 379 -16.71 1.33 -5.97
CA GLU A 379 -17.75 0.35 -5.66
C GLU A 379 -17.95 0.18 -4.15
N LEU A 380 -16.89 0.39 -3.34
CA LEU A 380 -17.00 0.43 -1.88
C LEU A 380 -17.51 1.78 -1.37
N LEU A 381 -17.16 2.89 -2.04
CA LEU A 381 -17.74 4.19 -1.75
C LEU A 381 -19.25 4.20 -2.01
N ASP A 382 -19.70 3.69 -3.16
CA ASP A 382 -21.12 3.57 -3.50
C ASP A 382 -21.87 2.71 -2.46
N ALA A 383 -21.30 1.56 -2.08
CA ALA A 383 -21.87 0.70 -1.05
C ALA A 383 -21.98 1.39 0.32
N LEU A 384 -20.96 2.15 0.75
CA LEU A 384 -21.03 2.96 1.97
C LEU A 384 -22.08 4.06 1.86
N MET A 385 -22.08 4.83 0.77
CA MET A 385 -22.99 5.96 0.55
C MET A 385 -24.47 5.56 0.49
N GLU A 386 -24.75 4.31 0.10
CA GLU A 386 -26.07 3.65 0.14
C GLU A 386 -26.54 3.33 1.57
N VAL A 387 -25.62 3.04 2.50
CA VAL A 387 -25.97 2.66 3.89
C VAL A 387 -25.85 3.79 4.92
N MET A 388 -25.02 4.80 4.67
CA MET A 388 -24.84 5.98 5.54
C MET A 388 -26.16 6.69 5.99
N PRO A 389 -27.26 6.76 5.20
CA PRO A 389 -28.52 7.29 5.69
C PRO A 389 -29.14 6.44 6.82
N ARG A 390 -28.89 5.13 6.82
CA ARG A 390 -29.52 4.13 7.70
C ARG A 390 -28.74 3.88 8.99
N ILE A 391 -27.40 3.88 8.92
CA ILE A 391 -26.51 3.63 10.06
C ILE A 391 -26.29 4.89 10.92
N GLN A 392 -25.94 4.69 12.19
CA GLN A 392 -25.65 5.71 13.22
C GLN A 392 -24.24 6.32 13.03
N ARG A 393 -23.26 5.48 12.67
CA ARG A 393 -21.83 5.85 12.59
C ARG A 393 -21.08 5.02 11.53
N LEU A 394 -20.09 5.65 10.90
CA LEU A 394 -18.99 4.99 10.21
C LEU A 394 -17.69 5.51 10.81
N ILE A 395 -16.95 4.63 11.49
CA ILE A 395 -15.68 4.96 12.14
C ILE A 395 -14.54 4.28 11.37
N VAL A 396 -13.56 5.08 10.95
CA VAL A 396 -12.38 4.60 10.20
C VAL A 396 -11.10 4.95 10.96
N VAL A 397 -10.29 3.94 11.26
CA VAL A 397 -8.90 4.11 11.73
C VAL A 397 -7.99 3.70 10.57
N THR A 398 -7.22 4.65 10.03
CA THR A 398 -6.33 4.38 8.89
C THR A 398 -5.02 5.13 9.04
N LYS A 399 -3.95 4.53 8.53
CA LYS A 399 -2.66 5.22 8.39
C LYS A 399 -2.85 6.51 7.60
N GLU A 400 -2.40 7.62 8.18
CA GLU A 400 -2.31 8.92 7.50
C GLU A 400 -1.45 8.86 6.23
N GLN A 401 -1.79 9.68 5.24
CA GLN A 401 -1.04 9.83 3.99
C GLN A 401 -0.66 11.31 3.85
N THR A 402 0.57 11.66 4.24
CA THR A 402 1.02 13.07 4.34
C THR A 402 1.86 13.56 3.17
N ASN A 403 2.59 12.66 2.49
CA ASN A 403 3.50 13.01 1.40
C ASN A 403 2.84 12.80 0.02
N ALA A 404 3.05 13.74 -0.89
CA ALA A 404 2.32 13.85 -2.16
C ALA A 404 2.54 12.67 -3.13
N PHE A 405 3.68 11.98 -3.06
CA PHE A 405 4.09 10.98 -4.05
C PHE A 405 4.42 9.60 -3.45
N THR A 406 4.36 9.47 -2.13
CA THR A 406 4.36 8.16 -1.45
C THR A 406 3.20 7.32 -1.97
N ASN A 407 3.49 6.06 -2.29
CA ASN A 407 2.59 5.15 -3.00
C ASN A 407 1.97 5.79 -4.27
N ALA A 408 2.72 6.64 -4.99
CA ALA A 408 2.29 7.36 -6.19
C ALA A 408 0.94 8.12 -6.05
N GLY A 409 0.74 8.75 -4.88
CA GLY A 409 -0.35 9.71 -4.67
C GLY A 409 -1.54 9.21 -3.84
N TYR A 410 -1.32 8.25 -2.92
CA TYR A 410 -2.38 7.72 -2.06
C TYR A 410 -3.11 8.80 -1.23
N ILE A 411 -2.49 9.93 -0.92
CA ILE A 411 -3.15 11.09 -0.28
C ILE A 411 -4.36 11.60 -1.08
N LYS A 412 -4.26 11.70 -2.41
CA LYS A 412 -5.39 12.08 -3.27
C LYS A 412 -6.49 11.03 -3.25
N TYR A 413 -6.12 9.74 -3.27
CA TYR A 413 -7.10 8.66 -3.27
C TYR A 413 -7.76 8.47 -1.91
N LEU A 414 -7.09 8.82 -0.80
CA LEU A 414 -7.70 8.95 0.53
C LEU A 414 -8.72 10.09 0.54
N TYR A 415 -8.36 11.28 0.04
CA TYR A 415 -9.29 12.41 -0.08
C TYR A 415 -10.52 12.07 -0.94
N GLN A 416 -10.33 11.42 -2.09
CA GLN A 416 -11.44 10.99 -2.96
C GLN A 416 -12.35 9.93 -2.33
N MET A 417 -11.86 9.15 -1.36
CA MET A 417 -12.69 8.21 -0.58
C MET A 417 -13.46 8.93 0.54
N VAL A 418 -12.78 9.85 1.23
CA VAL A 418 -13.25 10.48 2.47
C VAL A 418 -14.22 11.63 2.22
N GLU A 419 -13.88 12.54 1.31
CA GLU A 419 -14.61 13.79 1.13
C GLU A 419 -16.11 13.61 0.79
N PRO A 420 -16.52 12.71 -0.13
CA PRO A 420 -17.93 12.51 -0.46
C PRO A 420 -18.76 11.99 0.72
N ILE A 421 -18.14 11.25 1.64
CA ILE A 421 -18.78 10.74 2.86
C ILE A 421 -18.85 11.86 3.89
N ARG A 422 -17.68 12.46 4.21
CA ARG A 422 -17.53 13.50 5.24
C ARG A 422 -18.46 14.70 5.00
N SER A 423 -18.49 15.22 3.78
CA SER A 423 -19.26 16.43 3.47
C SER A 423 -20.75 16.18 3.21
N LYS A 424 -21.21 14.91 3.27
CA LYS A 424 -22.63 14.56 3.30
C LYS A 424 -23.11 14.10 4.69
N TYR A 425 -22.23 13.50 5.49
CA TYR A 425 -22.56 12.94 6.79
C TYR A 425 -21.51 13.28 7.89
N PRO A 426 -21.22 14.57 8.15
CA PRO A 426 -20.15 14.99 9.05
C PRO A 426 -20.35 14.59 10.51
N ASN A 427 -21.60 14.37 10.95
CA ASN A 427 -21.86 13.86 12.30
C ASN A 427 -21.67 12.35 12.39
N LYS A 428 -22.07 11.59 11.36
CA LYS A 428 -21.94 10.12 11.36
C LYS A 428 -20.55 9.59 11.03
N PHE A 429 -19.81 10.25 10.14
CA PHE A 429 -18.51 9.80 9.67
C PHE A 429 -17.36 10.40 10.50
N LYS A 430 -16.48 9.55 11.04
CA LYS A 430 -15.26 9.97 11.76
C LYS A 430 -14.05 9.18 11.24
N ILE A 431 -12.91 9.85 11.11
CA ILE A 431 -11.67 9.25 10.63
C ILE A 431 -10.46 9.64 11.50
N TYR A 432 -9.68 8.64 11.88
CA TYR A 432 -8.58 8.72 12.83
C TYR A 432 -7.31 8.04 12.30
N THR A 433 -6.19 8.36 12.93
CA THR A 433 -4.85 7.81 12.72
C THR A 433 -4.14 7.69 14.08
N THR A 434 -2.95 7.13 14.13
CA THR A 434 -2.07 7.22 15.31
C THR A 434 -1.27 8.52 15.30
N LYS A 435 -1.05 9.09 16.49
CA LYS A 435 -0.17 10.25 16.73
C LYS A 435 1.23 10.11 16.09
N PRO A 436 1.71 11.08 15.29
CA PRO A 436 3.00 10.98 14.59
C PRO A 436 4.21 10.74 15.50
N GLU A 437 4.25 11.37 16.68
CA GLU A 437 5.34 11.27 17.65
C GLU A 437 5.45 9.89 18.31
N ARG A 438 4.34 9.14 18.36
CA ARG A 438 4.34 7.72 18.79
C ARG A 438 5.03 6.79 17.77
N LYS A 439 5.13 7.22 16.50
CA LYS A 439 5.75 6.46 15.38
C LYS A 439 5.24 5.03 15.23
N LEU A 440 3.94 4.85 15.39
CA LEU A 440 3.25 3.58 15.17
C LEU A 440 2.89 3.41 13.68
N LEU A 441 2.64 2.18 13.25
CA LEU A 441 2.01 1.90 11.97
C LEU A 441 0.68 1.19 12.18
N ILE A 442 -0.41 1.77 11.68
CA ILE A 442 -1.66 1.05 11.42
C ILE A 442 -1.43 0.16 10.20
N HIS A 443 -1.45 -1.15 10.42
CA HIS A 443 -1.22 -2.18 9.41
C HIS A 443 -2.36 -3.20 9.33
N THR A 444 -3.33 -3.15 10.24
CA THR A 444 -4.58 -3.92 10.26
C THR A 444 -5.29 -3.97 8.90
N LYS A 445 -6.10 -4.99 8.66
CA LYS A 445 -7.11 -5.05 7.59
C LYS A 445 -8.40 -5.68 8.14
N LEU A 446 -9.17 -4.86 8.85
CA LEU A 446 -10.30 -5.26 9.69
C LEU A 446 -11.55 -4.48 9.31
N VAL A 447 -12.68 -5.18 9.20
CA VAL A 447 -14.02 -4.57 9.13
C VAL A 447 -14.95 -5.29 10.09
N ILE A 448 -15.62 -4.54 10.96
CA ILE A 448 -16.66 -5.03 11.86
C ILE A 448 -17.97 -4.29 11.55
N ILE A 449 -19.07 -5.05 11.42
CA ILE A 449 -20.40 -4.50 11.12
C ILE A 449 -21.39 -5.03 12.17
N ASP A 450 -22.11 -4.08 12.80
CA ASP A 450 -23.18 -4.31 13.78
C ASP A 450 -22.85 -5.25 14.96
N ASP A 451 -21.56 -5.40 15.35
CA ASP A 451 -21.07 -6.42 16.32
C ASP A 451 -21.46 -7.88 15.91
N VAL A 452 -21.76 -8.16 14.63
CA VAL A 452 -22.15 -9.51 14.14
C VAL A 452 -21.24 -10.05 13.04
N TYR A 453 -20.81 -9.21 12.10
CA TYR A 453 -19.91 -9.60 11.03
C TYR A 453 -18.49 -9.08 11.29
N LEU A 454 -17.51 -9.97 11.19
CA LEU A 454 -16.09 -9.69 11.29
C LEU A 454 -15.39 -10.16 10.01
N SER A 455 -14.78 -9.24 9.25
CA SER A 455 -13.85 -9.57 8.16
C SER A 455 -12.44 -9.22 8.60
N ILE A 456 -11.51 -10.18 8.50
CA ILE A 456 -10.10 -9.97 8.83
C ILE A 456 -9.20 -10.80 7.93
N GLY A 457 -8.03 -10.27 7.58
CA GLY A 457 -7.10 -10.94 6.68
C GLY A 457 -6.01 -10.01 6.16
N SER A 458 -5.57 -10.23 4.93
CA SER A 458 -4.47 -9.47 4.33
C SER A 458 -4.90 -8.29 3.45
N ALA A 459 -6.17 -8.24 3.01
CA ALA A 459 -6.65 -7.32 1.98
C ALA A 459 -7.03 -5.91 2.49
N ASN A 460 -6.21 -4.93 2.07
CA ASN A 460 -6.41 -3.50 2.33
C ASN A 460 -7.66 -2.94 1.63
N TRP A 461 -8.12 -1.76 2.06
CA TRP A 461 -9.14 -0.97 1.37
C TRP A 461 -8.50 -0.13 0.25
N ASN A 462 -8.01 -0.83 -0.78
CA ASN A 462 -7.53 -0.28 -2.05
C ASN A 462 -7.91 -1.20 -3.23
N ARG A 463 -7.74 -0.77 -4.48
CA ARG A 463 -8.04 -1.60 -5.66
C ARG A 463 -7.05 -2.74 -5.84
N ARG A 464 -5.79 -2.52 -5.43
CA ARG A 464 -4.70 -3.52 -5.50
C ARG A 464 -5.09 -4.80 -4.74
N SER A 465 -5.51 -4.71 -3.49
CA SER A 465 -5.97 -5.86 -2.69
C SER A 465 -7.33 -6.41 -3.14
N MET A 466 -8.19 -5.57 -3.72
CA MET A 466 -9.52 -6.01 -4.20
C MET A 466 -9.49 -6.73 -5.55
N THR A 467 -8.45 -6.54 -6.39
CA THR A 467 -8.39 -7.13 -7.75
C THR A 467 -7.03 -7.60 -8.28
N ALA A 468 -5.91 -7.20 -7.68
CA ALA A 468 -4.57 -7.45 -8.24
C ALA A 468 -3.71 -8.41 -7.41
N ASP A 469 -3.44 -8.05 -6.16
CA ASP A 469 -2.62 -8.85 -5.26
C ASP A 469 -3.33 -10.16 -4.88
N PRO A 470 -2.60 -11.28 -4.80
CA PRO A 470 -3.06 -12.46 -4.10
C PRO A 470 -3.26 -12.17 -2.62
N GLU A 471 -4.52 -12.17 -2.19
CA GLU A 471 -4.99 -11.84 -0.82
C GLU A 471 -5.88 -12.96 -0.27
N LEU A 472 -6.08 -13.00 1.06
CA LEU A 472 -7.05 -13.89 1.71
C LEU A 472 -7.61 -13.23 2.97
N ASN A 473 -8.94 -13.26 3.11
CA ASN A 473 -9.68 -12.90 4.32
C ASN A 473 -10.49 -14.10 4.84
N ALA A 474 -10.68 -14.11 6.14
CA ALA A 474 -11.65 -14.94 6.83
C ALA A 474 -12.78 -14.04 7.32
N ASP A 475 -13.97 -14.30 6.80
CA ASP A 475 -15.20 -13.60 7.12
C ASP A 475 -15.98 -14.48 8.13
N VAL A 476 -16.32 -13.92 9.29
CA VAL A 476 -16.80 -14.65 10.47
C VAL A 476 -18.15 -14.07 10.94
N VAL A 477 -19.08 -14.97 11.25
CA VAL A 477 -20.33 -14.68 11.95
C VAL A 477 -20.45 -15.65 13.13
N ASP A 478 -20.66 -15.11 14.32
CA ASP A 478 -20.64 -15.88 15.57
C ASP A 478 -22.04 -16.40 15.94
N GLY A 479 -22.16 -17.71 16.17
CA GLY A 479 -23.38 -18.33 16.70
C GLY A 479 -23.55 -18.12 18.21
N ASP A 480 -22.47 -17.81 18.93
CA ASP A 480 -22.52 -17.36 20.32
C ASP A 480 -22.92 -15.89 20.36
N THR A 481 -24.02 -15.57 21.04
CA THR A 481 -24.60 -14.22 21.05
C THR A 481 -24.73 -13.62 22.45
N VAL A 482 -24.82 -12.29 22.51
CA VAL A 482 -24.98 -11.48 23.72
C VAL A 482 -25.95 -10.31 23.45
N LYS A 483 -26.51 -9.72 24.51
CA LYS A 483 -27.25 -8.46 24.41
C LYS A 483 -26.28 -7.29 24.58
N SER A 484 -26.28 -6.37 23.63
CA SER A 484 -25.55 -5.12 23.74
C SER A 484 -26.35 -4.08 24.57
N PRO A 485 -25.73 -2.99 25.06
CA PRO A 485 -26.42 -1.93 25.82
C PRO A 485 -27.58 -1.25 25.09
N GLU A 486 -27.58 -1.26 23.75
CA GLU A 486 -28.69 -0.81 22.90
C GLU A 486 -29.90 -1.78 22.92
N GLY A 487 -29.79 -2.92 23.60
CA GLY A 487 -30.84 -3.94 23.73
C GLY A 487 -30.95 -4.90 22.54
N VAL A 488 -30.14 -4.74 21.49
CA VAL A 488 -30.09 -5.67 20.34
C VAL A 488 -29.24 -6.90 20.66
N THR A 489 -29.49 -8.01 19.95
CA THR A 489 -28.68 -9.22 20.03
C THR A 489 -27.56 -9.15 19.00
N VAL A 490 -26.32 -9.39 19.43
CA VAL A 490 -25.09 -9.34 18.60
C VAL A 490 -24.21 -10.56 18.86
N GLY A 491 -23.18 -10.78 18.03
CA GLY A 491 -22.21 -11.88 18.22
C GLY A 491 -21.20 -11.56 19.32
N LYS A 492 -20.75 -12.57 20.08
CA LYS A 492 -19.75 -12.34 21.15
C LYS A 492 -18.39 -11.98 20.59
N LEU A 493 -17.87 -12.78 19.66
CA LEU A 493 -16.50 -12.63 19.14
C LEU A 493 -16.28 -11.31 18.38
N PRO A 494 -17.18 -10.83 17.50
CA PRO A 494 -17.02 -9.52 16.85
C PRO A 494 -17.12 -8.36 17.85
N ARG A 495 -18.03 -8.46 18.85
CA ARG A 495 -18.16 -7.46 19.93
C ARG A 495 -16.89 -7.37 20.77
N ASP A 496 -16.37 -8.49 21.25
CA ASP A 496 -15.11 -8.53 22.03
C ASP A 496 -13.93 -7.96 21.24
N PHE A 497 -13.79 -8.34 19.95
CA PHE A 497 -12.76 -7.79 19.06
C PHE A 497 -12.88 -6.25 19.01
N ARG A 498 -14.09 -5.74 18.76
CA ARG A 498 -14.37 -4.30 18.68
C ARG A 498 -14.09 -3.58 20.00
N ILE A 499 -14.46 -4.15 21.15
CA ILE A 499 -14.18 -3.57 22.47
C ILE A 499 -12.67 -3.52 22.74
N ARG A 500 -11.93 -4.60 22.46
CA ARG A 500 -10.47 -4.64 22.69
C ARG A 500 -9.69 -3.69 21.76
N LYS A 501 -10.10 -3.52 20.50
CA LYS A 501 -9.54 -2.47 19.62
C LYS A 501 -9.95 -1.07 20.08
N PHE A 502 -11.15 -0.87 20.62
CA PHE A 502 -11.52 0.42 21.23
C PHE A 502 -10.68 0.72 22.48
N MET A 503 -10.31 -0.29 23.29
CA MET A 503 -9.39 -0.15 24.42
C MET A 503 -7.97 0.25 23.99
N GLU A 504 -7.45 -0.30 22.89
CA GLU A 504 -6.18 0.09 22.26
C GLU A 504 -6.18 1.57 21.82
N MET A 505 -7.24 2.00 21.14
CA MET A 505 -7.34 3.39 20.64
C MET A 505 -7.59 4.43 21.74
N THR A 506 -8.41 4.09 22.75
CA THR A 506 -8.89 5.06 23.75
C THR A 506 -8.17 5.00 25.09
N GLY A 507 -7.50 3.88 25.42
CA GLY A 507 -6.94 3.64 26.76
C GLY A 507 -7.99 3.30 27.84
N LEU A 508 -9.28 3.28 27.51
CA LEU A 508 -10.36 2.92 28.44
C LEU A 508 -10.43 1.41 28.66
N SER A 509 -10.71 0.99 29.89
CA SER A 509 -10.83 -0.43 30.25
C SER A 509 -12.04 -1.11 29.59
N TYR A 510 -11.91 -2.42 29.33
CA TYR A 510 -12.94 -3.26 28.70
C TYR A 510 -14.33 -3.05 29.33
N ASP A 511 -14.46 -3.14 30.66
CA ASP A 511 -15.74 -3.02 31.38
C ASP A 511 -16.45 -1.68 31.15
N VAL A 512 -15.69 -0.59 30.96
CA VAL A 512 -16.24 0.74 30.66
C VAL A 512 -16.77 0.79 29.23
N LEU A 513 -16.05 0.19 28.28
CA LEU A 513 -16.40 0.15 26.85
C LEU A 513 -17.48 -0.89 26.51
N ASP A 514 -17.66 -1.93 27.33
CA ASP A 514 -18.75 -2.91 27.18
C ASP A 514 -20.08 -2.40 27.78
N ALA A 515 -20.01 -1.57 28.84
CA ALA A 515 -21.18 -0.92 29.42
C ALA A 515 -21.77 0.19 28.53
N MET A 516 -20.96 0.79 27.65
CA MET A 516 -21.38 1.82 26.69
C MET A 516 -22.12 1.24 25.48
N THR A 517 -23.10 1.99 24.96
CA THR A 517 -23.56 1.81 23.58
C THR A 517 -22.43 2.09 22.59
N PHE A 518 -22.52 1.56 21.37
CA PHE A 518 -21.54 1.80 20.31
C PHE A 518 -21.32 3.29 20.07
N VAL A 519 -22.37 4.12 20.11
CA VAL A 519 -22.27 5.56 19.87
C VAL A 519 -21.47 6.24 20.99
N GLU A 520 -21.80 5.98 22.26
CA GLU A 520 -21.05 6.52 23.41
C GLU A 520 -19.58 6.08 23.39
N ALA A 521 -19.31 4.82 23.04
CA ALA A 521 -17.97 4.27 22.93
C ALA A 521 -17.18 4.81 21.73
N ALA A 522 -17.84 5.05 20.59
CA ALA A 522 -17.23 5.64 19.40
C ALA A 522 -16.93 7.12 19.59
N ASP A 523 -17.80 7.86 20.28
CA ASP A 523 -17.58 9.28 20.55
C ASP A 523 -16.40 9.50 21.56
N GLN A 524 -15.98 8.46 22.31
CA GLN A 524 -14.71 8.47 23.07
C GLN A 524 -13.47 8.61 22.17
N PHE A 525 -13.54 8.27 20.87
CA PHE A 525 -12.41 8.47 19.96
C PHE A 525 -12.09 9.96 19.78
N ALA A 526 -13.10 10.84 19.87
CA ALA A 526 -12.87 12.29 19.84
C ALA A 526 -12.15 12.77 21.11
N VAL A 527 -12.49 12.21 22.28
CA VAL A 527 -11.81 12.50 23.56
C VAL A 527 -10.37 12.00 23.50
N ALA A 528 -10.18 10.72 23.15
CA ALA A 528 -8.88 10.08 23.05
C ALA A 528 -7.94 10.77 22.05
N ALA A 529 -8.46 11.29 20.94
CA ALA A 529 -7.69 12.05 19.96
C ALA A 529 -7.20 13.43 20.45
N THR A 530 -7.64 13.88 21.64
CA THR A 530 -7.21 15.13 22.29
C THR A 530 -6.42 14.92 23.60
N ASP A 531 -6.59 13.77 24.25
CA ASP A 531 -5.78 13.38 25.42
C ASP A 531 -4.39 12.92 24.97
N GLU A 532 -3.33 13.60 25.39
CA GLU A 532 -1.94 13.31 25.02
C GLU A 532 -1.50 11.87 25.35
N SER A 533 -2.06 11.23 26.38
CA SER A 533 -1.62 9.91 26.89
C SER A 533 -1.93 8.74 25.95
N THR A 534 -2.97 8.85 25.12
CA THR A 534 -3.44 7.81 24.19
C THR A 534 -2.53 7.64 22.96
N ILE A 535 -2.84 6.71 22.06
CA ILE A 535 -2.18 6.60 20.75
C ILE A 535 -2.87 7.37 19.62
N LEU A 536 -4.12 7.80 19.80
CA LEU A 536 -5.03 8.22 18.72
C LEU A 536 -4.90 9.71 18.36
N ALA A 537 -5.15 10.05 17.09
CA ALA A 537 -5.27 11.41 16.58
C ALA A 537 -6.35 11.49 15.48
N THR A 538 -6.96 12.66 15.30
CA THR A 538 -7.88 12.93 14.18
C THR A 538 -7.12 13.01 12.86
N ASN A 539 -7.52 12.24 11.85
CA ASN A 539 -6.84 12.19 10.55
C ASN A 539 -7.34 13.34 9.64
N ARG A 540 -6.48 14.35 9.42
CA ARG A 540 -6.84 15.57 8.67
C ARG A 540 -6.66 15.39 7.17
N VAL A 541 -7.62 14.72 6.55
CA VAL A 541 -7.64 14.50 5.09
C VAL A 541 -8.08 15.78 4.37
N GLU A 542 -7.14 16.54 3.81
CA GLU A 542 -7.39 17.86 3.20
C GLU A 542 -7.20 17.85 1.67
N HIS A 543 -7.65 18.92 0.99
CA HIS A 543 -7.50 19.07 -0.46
C HIS A 543 -6.24 19.88 -0.78
N HIS A 544 -5.29 19.29 -1.51
CA HIS A 544 -4.10 19.99 -1.98
C HIS A 544 -4.19 20.32 -3.48
N ALA A 545 -3.80 21.53 -3.87
CA ALA A 545 -3.85 21.98 -5.27
C ALA A 545 -3.06 21.07 -6.23
N TYR A 546 -1.94 20.50 -5.76
CA TYR A 546 -1.11 19.56 -6.52
C TYR A 546 -1.81 18.22 -6.84
N PHE A 547 -3.00 17.92 -6.30
CA PHE A 547 -3.76 16.73 -6.66
C PHE A 547 -4.06 16.64 -8.17
N ILE A 548 -4.03 17.74 -8.91
CA ILE A 548 -4.16 17.73 -10.37
C ILE A 548 -2.94 17.13 -11.10
N ALA A 549 -1.75 17.11 -10.48
CA ALA A 549 -0.55 16.48 -11.01
C ALA A 549 -0.51 14.96 -10.77
N ILE A 550 -1.22 14.46 -9.76
CA ILE A 550 -1.35 13.02 -9.47
C ILE A 550 -2.30 12.39 -10.50
N THR A 551 -1.74 11.77 -11.54
CA THR A 551 -2.50 11.24 -12.70
C THR A 551 -2.99 9.79 -12.51
N GLU A 552 -3.95 9.36 -13.32
CA GLU A 552 -4.40 7.96 -13.38
C GLU A 552 -3.28 7.01 -13.90
N ALA A 553 -2.26 7.53 -14.60
CA ALA A 553 -1.08 6.73 -14.96
C ALA A 553 -0.25 6.38 -13.71
N MET A 554 -0.09 7.34 -12.78
CA MET A 554 0.56 7.11 -11.49
C MET A 554 -0.26 6.14 -10.63
N ARG A 555 -1.60 6.27 -10.62
CA ARG A 555 -2.50 5.32 -9.94
C ARG A 555 -2.24 3.89 -10.37
N LYS A 556 -2.13 3.65 -11.68
CA LYS A 556 -1.99 2.28 -12.22
C LYS A 556 -0.71 1.56 -11.79
N VAL A 557 0.29 2.27 -11.26
CA VAL A 557 1.53 1.65 -10.74
C VAL A 557 1.37 1.21 -9.28
N SER A 558 0.64 1.96 -8.45
CA SER A 558 0.54 1.72 -6.98
C SER A 558 -0.81 1.22 -6.49
N ASP A 559 -1.87 1.42 -7.27
CA ASP A 559 -3.24 0.96 -7.00
C ASP A 559 -3.92 0.51 -8.32
N PRO A 560 -3.37 -0.52 -8.99
CA PRO A 560 -3.93 -1.02 -10.25
C PRO A 560 -5.37 -1.54 -10.06
N GLN A 561 -6.26 -1.10 -10.96
CA GLN A 561 -7.55 -1.73 -11.17
C GLN A 561 -7.40 -2.83 -12.21
N PHE A 562 -7.32 -4.09 -11.79
CA PHE A 562 -7.41 -5.20 -12.73
C PHE A 562 -8.88 -5.52 -13.01
N THR A 563 -9.21 -5.69 -14.29
CA THR A 563 -10.57 -6.04 -14.76
C THR A 563 -10.51 -7.12 -15.82
N CYS A 564 -11.55 -7.96 -15.85
CA CYS A 564 -11.55 -9.24 -16.56
C CYS A 564 -12.58 -9.20 -17.71
N ASN A 565 -12.23 -8.59 -18.83
CA ASN A 565 -13.14 -8.41 -19.96
C ASN A 565 -12.46 -8.66 -21.31
N ASP A 566 -12.71 -9.82 -21.90
CA ASP A 566 -12.30 -10.15 -23.29
C ASP A 566 -13.28 -9.60 -24.35
N ASP A 567 -14.32 -8.84 -23.94
CA ASP A 567 -15.23 -8.12 -24.83
C ASP A 567 -15.73 -6.83 -24.16
N ASP A 568 -15.65 -5.70 -24.87
CA ASP A 568 -15.89 -4.35 -24.33
C ASP A 568 -17.37 -4.05 -24.00
N ARG A 569 -18.25 -5.01 -24.30
CA ARG A 569 -19.72 -4.94 -24.11
C ARG A 569 -20.19 -5.28 -22.69
N SER A 570 -19.37 -5.92 -21.86
CA SER A 570 -19.74 -6.31 -20.48
C SER A 570 -19.97 -5.11 -19.54
N LYS A 571 -19.30 -3.97 -19.82
CA LYS A 571 -19.44 -2.70 -19.09
C LYS A 571 -20.90 -2.26 -18.97
N GLU A 572 -21.71 -2.48 -20.01
CA GLU A 572 -23.15 -2.18 -19.97
C GLU A 572 -23.96 -3.10 -19.04
N ARG A 573 -23.48 -4.31 -18.76
CA ARG A 573 -24.25 -5.34 -18.04
C ARG A 573 -24.14 -5.17 -16.51
N TRP A 574 -22.94 -4.87 -16.01
CA TRP A 574 -22.74 -4.46 -14.61
C TRP A 574 -23.44 -3.12 -14.33
N CYS A 575 -23.20 -2.10 -15.17
CA CYS A 575 -23.89 -0.81 -15.09
C CYS A 575 -25.41 -0.87 -15.40
N LYS A 576 -25.99 -2.03 -15.74
CA LYS A 576 -27.45 -2.21 -15.87
C LYS A 576 -28.12 -2.60 -14.56
N HIS A 577 -27.46 -3.35 -13.67
CA HIS A 577 -28.02 -3.69 -12.36
C HIS A 577 -27.95 -2.55 -11.34
N MET A 578 -27.06 -1.56 -11.54
CA MET A 578 -26.84 -0.43 -10.63
C MET A 578 -27.48 0.90 -11.11
N ARG A 579 -28.50 0.87 -12.00
CA ARG A 579 -29.16 2.09 -12.53
C ARG A 579 -30.12 2.80 -11.54
N GLY A 580 -29.73 2.90 -10.27
CA GLY A 580 -30.45 3.66 -9.24
C GLY A 580 -29.78 4.99 -8.86
N CYS A 581 -28.44 5.09 -8.96
CA CYS A 581 -27.68 6.11 -8.23
C CYS A 581 -26.91 7.08 -9.16
N TYR A 582 -27.61 8.11 -9.65
CA TYR A 582 -26.99 9.32 -10.25
C TYR A 582 -27.58 10.59 -9.64
N SER A 583 -27.46 10.72 -8.32
CA SER A 583 -28.00 11.83 -7.52
C SER A 583 -26.90 12.58 -6.74
N LEU A 584 -25.75 12.81 -7.36
CA LEU A 584 -24.70 13.69 -6.80
C LEU A 584 -25.07 15.18 -6.98
N PRO A 585 -24.86 16.04 -5.95
CA PRO A 585 -25.10 17.47 -6.01
C PRO A 585 -24.34 18.18 -7.14
N PRO A 586 -24.82 19.33 -7.66
CA PRO A 586 -24.17 20.04 -8.77
C PRO A 586 -22.70 20.39 -8.51
N GLN A 587 -22.36 20.83 -7.30
CA GLN A 587 -20.99 21.19 -6.90
C GLN A 587 -20.00 20.03 -7.08
N VAL A 588 -20.42 18.80 -6.77
CA VAL A 588 -19.59 17.59 -6.90
C VAL A 588 -19.28 17.29 -8.37
N ARG A 589 -20.20 17.60 -9.30
CA ARG A 589 -20.01 17.32 -10.74
C ARG A 589 -18.87 18.14 -11.35
N GLN A 590 -18.58 19.32 -10.82
CA GLN A 590 -17.52 20.20 -11.31
C GLN A 590 -16.11 19.65 -11.01
N TYR A 591 -15.97 18.77 -10.01
CA TYR A 591 -14.74 18.00 -9.76
C TYR A 591 -14.60 16.77 -10.68
N PHE A 592 -15.68 16.32 -11.34
CA PHE A 592 -15.69 15.15 -12.23
C PHE A 592 -15.78 15.49 -13.72
N SER A 593 -15.98 16.75 -14.11
CA SER A 593 -16.22 17.18 -15.50
C SER A 593 -15.01 17.08 -16.45
N GLY A 594 -13.92 16.41 -16.05
CA GLY A 594 -12.91 15.89 -16.98
C GLY A 594 -13.33 14.59 -17.69
N TYR A 595 -14.38 13.90 -17.23
CA TYR A 595 -14.82 12.59 -17.72
C TYR A 595 -16.06 12.66 -18.64
N GLU A 596 -15.93 13.25 -19.83
CA GLU A 596 -16.78 12.91 -20.98
C GLU A 596 -15.96 12.65 -22.24
N HIS A 597 -16.01 11.41 -22.75
CA HIS A 597 -15.44 11.10 -24.07
C HIS A 597 -16.28 11.72 -25.18
N LYS A 598 -15.64 12.53 -26.04
CA LYS A 598 -16.25 13.13 -27.24
C LYS A 598 -16.93 12.06 -28.11
N ARG A 599 -18.26 12.08 -28.17
CA ARG A 599 -19.06 11.25 -29.09
C ARG A 599 -18.77 11.65 -30.54
N TYR A 600 -17.95 10.87 -31.24
CA TYR A 600 -17.87 10.95 -32.70
C TYR A 600 -19.18 10.44 -33.32
N ALA A 601 -19.98 11.36 -33.86
CA ALA A 601 -21.22 11.03 -34.55
C ALA A 601 -20.91 10.37 -35.91
N ARG A 602 -20.87 9.03 -35.96
CA ARG A 602 -20.91 8.30 -37.24
C ARG A 602 -22.29 8.47 -37.87
N ARG A 603 -22.34 9.12 -39.03
CA ARG A 603 -23.53 9.19 -39.89
C ARG A 603 -23.88 7.79 -40.39
N SER A 604 -25.17 7.48 -40.43
CA SER A 604 -25.72 6.25 -41.00
C SER A 604 -25.65 6.25 -42.52
N TRP A 605 -25.06 5.20 -43.12
CA TRP A 605 -25.19 4.88 -44.54
C TRP A 605 -25.01 3.38 -44.81
N GLY A 606 -25.86 2.82 -45.67
CA GLY A 606 -25.53 1.70 -46.56
C GLY A 606 -25.53 0.28 -45.97
N GLN A 607 -26.52 -0.52 -46.38
CA GLN A 607 -26.39 -1.99 -46.41
C GLN A 607 -25.55 -2.40 -47.64
N SER A 608 -24.85 -3.53 -47.55
CA SER A 608 -24.85 -4.55 -48.61
C SER A 608 -24.30 -5.88 -48.08
N GLU A 609 -24.82 -7.00 -48.58
CA GLU A 609 -24.42 -8.36 -48.20
C GLU A 609 -23.17 -8.83 -48.99
N GLY A 610 -22.56 -9.95 -48.55
CA GLY A 610 -21.47 -10.60 -49.28
C GLY A 610 -20.87 -11.76 -48.48
N ALA A 611 -21.23 -13.00 -48.82
CA ALA A 611 -20.64 -14.22 -48.28
C ALA A 611 -19.51 -14.73 -49.19
N TYR A 612 -18.60 -15.57 -48.64
CA TYR A 612 -17.92 -16.66 -49.37
C TYR A 612 -17.29 -17.66 -48.39
N ASP A 613 -16.95 -18.85 -48.90
CA ASP A 613 -16.82 -20.10 -48.13
C ASP A 613 -15.41 -20.46 -47.63
N ALA A 614 -15.34 -21.56 -46.85
CA ALA A 614 -14.12 -22.11 -46.26
C ALA A 614 -13.47 -23.22 -47.11
N VAL A 615 -12.14 -23.40 -46.97
CA VAL A 615 -11.37 -24.53 -47.53
C VAL A 615 -10.32 -25.05 -46.53
N SER A 616 -9.98 -26.32 -46.66
CA SER A 616 -9.23 -27.26 -45.79
C SER A 616 -7.76 -26.97 -45.45
N GLU A 617 -7.39 -27.27 -44.19
CA GLU A 617 -6.45 -28.32 -43.69
C GLU A 617 -5.06 -28.63 -44.36
N PRO A 618 -4.13 -29.34 -43.65
CA PRO A 618 -2.68 -29.15 -43.79
C PRO A 618 -1.88 -30.39 -44.31
N PRO A 619 -0.52 -30.31 -44.34
CA PRO A 619 0.38 -31.46 -44.39
C PRO A 619 1.31 -31.60 -43.15
N THR A 620 2.02 -32.74 -43.05
CA THR A 620 2.75 -33.20 -41.84
C THR A 620 4.21 -33.62 -42.08
N SER A 621 5.09 -33.43 -41.06
CA SER A 621 6.25 -34.30 -40.77
C SER A 621 7.44 -34.29 -41.79
N PRO A 622 8.63 -34.91 -41.54
CA PRO A 622 9.00 -35.85 -40.47
C PRO A 622 10.37 -35.64 -39.75
N VAL A 623 10.69 -36.59 -38.86
CA VAL A 623 11.83 -36.70 -37.93
C VAL A 623 13.16 -37.15 -38.58
N ARG A 624 14.31 -36.78 -37.98
CA ARG A 624 15.54 -37.61 -37.91
C ARG A 624 16.26 -37.46 -36.56
N ASN A 625 16.79 -38.57 -36.03
CA ASN A 625 17.76 -38.61 -34.93
C ASN A 625 19.20 -38.63 -35.50
N LEU A 626 20.21 -38.33 -34.66
CA LEU A 626 21.50 -39.05 -34.61
C LEU A 626 22.37 -38.58 -33.42
N ASP A 627 22.98 -39.57 -32.76
CA ASP A 627 24.06 -39.54 -31.74
C ASP A 627 25.19 -40.48 -32.27
N PRO A 628 26.39 -40.63 -31.64
CA PRO A 628 27.00 -39.95 -30.48
C PRO A 628 28.49 -39.52 -30.70
N GLU A 629 29.17 -39.17 -29.59
CA GLU A 629 30.52 -39.65 -29.18
C GLU A 629 31.80 -38.79 -29.41
N MET A 630 32.60 -38.71 -28.32
CA MET A 630 34.07 -38.58 -28.18
C MET A 630 34.68 -37.32 -27.49
N ALA A 631 35.72 -37.62 -26.69
CA ALA A 631 36.69 -36.77 -25.97
C ALA A 631 38.09 -37.46 -26.12
N PRO A 632 39.21 -37.11 -25.43
CA PRO A 632 39.50 -36.01 -24.48
C PRO A 632 40.82 -35.24 -24.80
N GLY A 633 41.33 -34.40 -23.86
CA GLY A 633 42.69 -33.84 -23.94
C GLY A 633 43.11 -32.98 -22.71
N ASN A 634 44.24 -33.32 -22.08
CA ASN A 634 44.84 -32.64 -20.91
C ASN A 634 45.70 -31.41 -21.36
N THR A 635 46.22 -30.49 -20.52
CA THR A 635 47.27 -30.66 -19.47
C THR A 635 47.36 -29.50 -18.45
N GLU A 636 48.07 -29.75 -17.33
CA GLU A 636 48.45 -28.84 -16.23
C GLU A 636 49.56 -27.83 -16.66
N THR A 637 50.05 -26.81 -15.92
CA THR A 637 50.57 -26.66 -14.52
C THR A 637 50.62 -25.16 -14.10
N SER A 638 50.26 -24.70 -12.87
CA SER A 638 51.11 -24.48 -11.66
C SER A 638 52.50 -23.81 -11.89
N ILE A 639 53.04 -22.83 -11.13
CA ILE A 639 53.30 -22.66 -9.66
C ILE A 639 53.48 -21.12 -9.31
N SER A 640 53.53 -20.72 -8.02
CA SER A 640 53.80 -19.35 -7.48
C SER A 640 55.32 -18.94 -7.48
N ASP A 641 55.89 -17.89 -6.87
CA ASP A 641 55.59 -16.90 -5.79
C ASP A 641 56.51 -15.63 -5.99
N GLY A 642 56.62 -14.55 -5.17
CA GLY A 642 56.02 -14.17 -3.87
C GLY A 642 56.76 -13.00 -3.15
N ILE A 643 56.27 -12.60 -1.96
CA ILE A 643 56.96 -11.83 -0.87
C ILE A 643 57.15 -10.28 -1.02
N SER A 644 57.16 -9.61 0.15
CA SER A 644 57.07 -8.16 0.48
C SER A 644 58.39 -7.35 0.58
N ALA A 645 58.30 -6.00 0.62
CA ALA A 645 58.96 -5.14 1.65
C ALA A 645 58.53 -3.65 1.62
N ASN A 646 58.69 -2.92 2.75
CA ASN A 646 58.46 -1.46 2.91
C ASN A 646 59.77 -0.66 2.90
N ALA A 647 59.74 0.63 2.48
CA ALA A 647 60.75 1.64 2.84
C ALA A 647 60.28 3.12 2.69
N THR A 648 60.79 3.98 3.57
CA THR A 648 60.84 5.47 3.54
C THR A 648 62.10 5.87 4.35
N PRO A 649 62.79 7.03 4.15
CA PRO A 649 62.25 8.37 4.51
C PRO A 649 62.92 9.62 3.83
N SER A 650 62.68 10.82 4.42
CA SER A 650 63.53 12.06 4.45
C SER A 650 63.43 13.14 3.34
N GLY A 651 63.65 14.41 3.75
CA GLY A 651 63.75 15.65 2.93
C GLY A 651 65.14 16.34 3.13
N PRO A 652 65.30 17.68 3.30
CA PRO A 652 64.35 18.82 3.28
C PRO A 652 64.88 20.14 2.59
N VAL A 653 64.15 21.29 2.76
CA VAL A 653 64.65 22.72 2.74
C VAL A 653 65.07 23.38 1.38
N ALA A 654 65.05 24.72 1.15
CA ALA A 654 64.15 25.87 1.47
C ALA A 654 64.62 27.19 0.75
N THR A 655 63.86 28.32 0.89
CA THR A 655 64.24 29.76 0.68
C THR A 655 64.53 30.26 -0.77
N SER A 656 64.31 31.54 -1.20
CA SER A 656 63.90 32.82 -0.54
C SER A 656 63.33 33.90 -1.52
N THR A 657 62.70 34.97 -0.97
CA THR A 657 62.63 36.40 -1.44
C THR A 657 61.96 36.74 -2.80
N GLU A 658 60.78 37.41 -2.82
CA GLU A 658 60.54 38.88 -2.97
C GLU A 658 60.29 39.34 -4.45
N ASN A 659 59.53 40.39 -4.80
CA ASN A 659 58.81 41.46 -4.06
C ASN A 659 57.60 42.04 -4.87
N SER A 660 56.86 43.01 -4.30
CA SER A 660 55.90 43.99 -4.89
C SER A 660 54.36 43.80 -4.73
N SER A 661 53.72 44.92 -4.36
CA SER A 661 52.26 45.22 -4.31
C SER A 661 51.91 46.25 -5.42
N PRO A 662 50.68 46.78 -5.65
CA PRO A 662 49.45 46.83 -4.81
C PRO A 662 48.15 46.35 -5.54
N PRO A 663 46.96 46.35 -4.90
CA PRO A 663 45.70 45.91 -5.53
C PRO A 663 44.98 47.00 -6.34
N ALA A 664 44.21 46.61 -7.36
CA ALA A 664 43.28 47.49 -8.08
C ALA A 664 42.06 46.73 -8.65
N GLU A 665 40.87 47.20 -8.26
CA GLU A 665 39.60 47.28 -9.00
C GLU A 665 38.86 46.03 -9.52
N ASN A 666 37.53 46.05 -9.32
CA ASN A 666 36.55 45.08 -9.82
C ASN A 666 36.40 45.14 -11.34
N SER A 667 36.28 43.98 -12.00
CA SER A 667 35.16 43.69 -12.92
C SER A 667 35.27 42.30 -13.57
N LEU A 668 34.22 41.49 -13.46
CA LEU A 668 34.02 40.29 -14.30
C LEU A 668 32.63 40.18 -14.92
N LEU A 669 31.97 41.32 -15.16
CA LEU A 669 30.90 41.44 -16.15
C LEU A 669 31.48 41.35 -17.59
N ARG A 670 32.05 40.19 -17.96
CA ARG A 670 32.39 39.82 -19.36
C ARG A 670 32.75 38.33 -19.54
N ALA A 671 31.77 37.45 -19.37
CA ALA A 671 31.88 36.05 -19.80
C ALA A 671 30.61 35.46 -20.44
N ALA A 672 29.53 36.24 -20.56
CA ALA A 672 28.25 35.81 -21.12
C ALA A 672 28.19 36.00 -22.65
N GLU A 673 27.94 34.92 -23.38
CA GLU A 673 27.49 34.95 -24.78
C GLU A 673 26.25 34.06 -24.92
N THR A 674 25.07 34.62 -24.61
CA THR A 674 23.80 34.25 -25.25
C THR A 674 22.76 35.35 -24.98
N THR A 675 21.71 35.39 -25.80
CA THR A 675 20.76 36.51 -25.87
C THR A 675 19.76 36.55 -24.71
N LEU A 676 19.96 37.48 -23.77
CA LEU A 676 18.95 38.05 -22.84
C LEU A 676 19.54 39.35 -22.23
N ASP A 677 18.69 40.33 -21.91
CA ASP A 677 19.15 41.66 -21.45
C ASP A 677 19.78 41.61 -20.05
N SER A 678 21.03 42.09 -19.95
CA SER A 678 21.87 42.06 -18.74
C SER A 678 21.30 42.80 -17.55
N ASP A 679 20.45 43.79 -17.79
CA ASP A 679 19.97 44.73 -16.77
C ASP A 679 18.88 44.10 -15.88
N THR A 680 18.36 42.93 -16.26
CA THR A 680 17.24 42.26 -15.58
C THR A 680 17.64 41.49 -14.32
N ALA A 681 18.89 41.05 -14.19
CA ALA A 681 19.34 40.24 -13.04
C ALA A 681 19.58 41.08 -11.78
N THR A 682 20.25 42.22 -11.92
CA THR A 682 20.58 43.11 -10.79
C THR A 682 19.36 43.89 -10.29
N ASP A 683 18.44 44.25 -11.20
CA ASP A 683 17.15 44.89 -10.87
C ASP A 683 16.17 43.91 -10.19
N PHE A 684 16.50 42.62 -10.10
CA PHE A 684 15.61 41.58 -9.57
C PHE A 684 15.55 41.56 -8.04
N LEU A 685 16.66 41.82 -7.36
CA LEU A 685 16.73 41.90 -5.89
C LEU A 685 16.16 43.23 -5.37
N HIS A 686 16.47 44.36 -6.03
CA HIS A 686 16.01 45.68 -5.58
C HIS A 686 14.52 45.98 -5.80
N ARG A 687 13.75 45.08 -6.45
CA ARG A 687 12.30 45.21 -6.58
C ARG A 687 11.55 44.72 -5.34
N SER A 688 11.50 45.60 -4.33
CA SER A 688 10.55 45.57 -3.19
C SER A 688 10.53 44.23 -2.43
N CYS A 689 11.48 44.07 -1.51
CA CYS A 689 11.59 42.94 -0.58
C CYS A 689 10.50 42.89 0.51
N ASP A 690 9.31 43.47 0.26
CA ASP A 690 8.21 43.52 1.23
C ASP A 690 7.61 42.13 1.48
N GLY A 691 8.21 41.38 2.42
CA GLY A 691 7.73 40.10 2.93
C GLY A 691 8.57 38.86 2.58
N ILE A 692 9.66 39.00 1.82
CA ILE A 692 10.58 37.90 1.51
C ILE A 692 11.54 37.72 2.69
N THR A 693 11.72 36.48 3.18
CA THR A 693 12.59 36.21 4.35
C THR A 693 13.57 35.07 4.17
N GLU A 694 13.31 34.11 3.27
CA GLU A 694 14.13 32.89 3.12
C GLU A 694 14.33 32.51 1.64
N VAL A 695 15.49 31.96 1.31
CA VAL A 695 15.82 31.35 0.01
C VAL A 695 15.84 29.83 0.17
N LEU A 696 15.15 29.12 -0.72
CA LEU A 696 15.10 27.66 -0.78
C LEU A 696 15.94 27.14 -1.94
N LEU A 697 17.20 26.78 -1.66
CA LEU A 697 18.12 26.21 -2.64
C LEU A 697 17.94 24.69 -2.72
N ILE A 698 17.49 24.20 -3.88
CA ILE A 698 17.19 22.80 -4.16
C ILE A 698 18.14 22.26 -5.23
N HIS A 699 18.89 21.19 -4.91
CA HIS A 699 19.74 20.49 -5.87
C HIS A 699 19.00 19.32 -6.52
N GLY A 700 18.90 19.34 -7.84
CA GLY A 700 18.38 18.24 -8.67
C GLY A 700 19.40 17.12 -8.93
N PRO A 701 18.99 16.03 -9.60
CA PRO A 701 19.80 14.83 -9.73
C PRO A 701 21.14 15.06 -10.45
N CYS A 702 22.19 14.45 -9.90
CA CYS A 702 23.58 14.61 -10.30
C CYS A 702 24.13 16.06 -10.29
N SER A 703 23.46 17.05 -9.69
CA SER A 703 23.97 18.45 -9.68
C SER A 703 25.36 18.61 -9.05
N PHE A 704 25.73 17.72 -8.14
CA PHE A 704 27.05 17.66 -7.54
C PHE A 704 27.58 16.23 -7.55
N THR A 705 28.83 16.04 -7.98
CA THR A 705 29.55 14.77 -7.86
C THR A 705 30.88 15.02 -7.17
N ARG A 706 31.17 14.28 -6.09
CA ARG A 706 32.38 14.45 -5.25
C ARG A 706 32.62 15.92 -4.81
N SER A 707 31.54 16.63 -4.46
CA SER A 707 31.52 18.03 -4.01
C SER A 707 31.82 19.12 -5.07
N SER A 708 32.10 18.75 -6.32
CA SER A 708 32.16 19.68 -7.46
C SER A 708 30.81 19.80 -8.14
N TRP A 709 30.44 21.00 -8.60
CA TRP A 709 29.24 21.20 -9.43
C TRP A 709 29.47 20.60 -10.82
N THR A 710 28.49 19.89 -11.39
CA THR A 710 28.68 19.18 -12.67
C THR A 710 28.62 20.09 -13.91
N GLY A 711 28.57 21.41 -13.72
CA GLY A 711 28.53 22.42 -14.79
C GLY A 711 29.72 23.39 -14.83
N GLY A 712 30.76 23.23 -14.00
CA GLY A 712 31.94 24.11 -14.04
C GLY A 712 32.82 24.09 -12.79
N ASP A 713 33.90 24.86 -12.83
CA ASP A 713 34.98 24.89 -11.82
C ASP A 713 34.62 25.64 -10.51
N ILE A 714 33.35 25.68 -10.12
CA ILE A 714 32.90 26.21 -8.83
C ILE A 714 32.58 25.03 -7.90
N THR A 715 33.18 25.00 -6.70
CA THR A 715 32.85 23.97 -5.71
C THR A 715 31.48 24.25 -5.09
N LYS A 716 30.85 23.21 -4.52
CA LYS A 716 29.62 23.38 -3.75
C LYS A 716 29.77 24.41 -2.61
N ALA A 717 30.97 24.53 -2.04
CA ALA A 717 31.28 25.47 -0.96
C ALA A 717 31.51 26.92 -1.43
N GLU A 718 31.77 27.15 -2.71
CA GLU A 718 31.89 28.49 -3.29
C GLU A 718 30.53 28.98 -3.81
N LEU A 719 29.76 28.13 -4.50
CA LEU A 719 28.39 28.49 -4.91
C LEU A 719 27.50 28.79 -3.68
N LEU A 720 27.61 27.97 -2.62
CA LEU A 720 26.91 28.26 -1.37
C LEU A 720 27.39 29.56 -0.73
N ARG A 721 28.69 29.90 -0.84
CA ARG A 721 29.23 31.14 -0.28
C ARG A 721 28.76 32.36 -1.06
N GLU A 722 28.81 32.35 -2.39
CA GLU A 722 28.31 33.46 -3.20
C GLU A 722 26.81 33.71 -2.99
N VAL A 723 26.01 32.63 -2.85
CA VAL A 723 24.57 32.74 -2.50
C VAL A 723 24.35 33.20 -1.05
N GLN A 724 25.26 32.88 -0.12
CA GLN A 724 25.20 33.35 1.27
C GLN A 724 25.65 34.82 1.40
N ASP A 725 26.73 35.22 0.74
CA ASP A 725 27.24 36.60 0.76
C ASP A 725 26.18 37.56 0.17
N LEU A 726 25.52 37.17 -0.93
CA LEU A 726 24.37 37.89 -1.52
C LEU A 726 23.10 37.91 -0.64
N ALA A 727 22.98 37.01 0.34
CA ALA A 727 21.85 36.96 1.28
C ALA A 727 22.14 37.70 2.60
N VAL A 728 23.41 37.72 3.03
CA VAL A 728 23.86 38.37 4.27
C VAL A 728 23.78 39.89 4.18
N ASP A 729 24.08 40.48 3.01
CA ASP A 729 23.98 41.94 2.79
C ASP A 729 22.52 42.47 2.84
N GLU A 730 21.51 41.58 2.78
CA GLU A 730 20.06 41.91 2.77
C GLU A 730 19.28 41.23 3.93
N GLU A 731 19.97 40.69 4.96
CA GLU A 731 19.40 39.97 6.13
C GLU A 731 18.56 38.70 5.83
N ILE A 732 18.78 38.03 4.69
CA ILE A 732 17.95 36.90 4.21
C ILE A 732 18.47 35.53 4.72
N SER A 733 17.54 34.64 5.13
CA SER A 733 17.83 33.24 5.52
C SER A 733 18.06 32.31 4.30
N LEU A 734 18.90 31.28 4.42
CA LEU A 734 19.13 30.28 3.37
C LEU A 734 18.87 28.85 3.88
N ILE A 735 17.85 28.20 3.30
CA ILE A 735 17.52 26.78 3.50
C ILE A 735 18.05 25.99 2.29
N THR A 736 18.74 24.87 2.55
CA THR A 736 19.39 24.06 1.50
C THR A 736 18.93 22.61 1.53
N HIS A 737 18.56 22.07 0.36
CA HIS A 737 18.04 20.72 0.18
C HIS A 737 18.71 20.03 -1.03
N ASP A 738 19.04 18.74 -0.89
CA ASP A 738 19.87 18.01 -1.85
C ASP A 738 19.39 16.56 -2.01
N SER A 739 19.01 16.16 -3.23
CA SER A 739 18.50 14.81 -3.52
C SER A 739 18.77 14.41 -4.98
N ASN A 740 19.03 13.12 -5.19
CA ASN A 740 19.09 12.53 -6.52
C ASN A 740 17.75 11.93 -7.00
N HIS A 741 16.66 12.09 -6.24
CA HIS A 741 15.36 11.48 -6.53
C HIS A 741 14.31 12.54 -6.88
N GLU A 742 13.86 12.58 -8.14
CA GLU A 742 12.92 13.60 -8.67
C GLU A 742 11.69 13.78 -7.77
N GLY A 743 11.08 12.68 -7.30
CA GLY A 743 9.90 12.73 -6.42
C GLY A 743 10.10 13.35 -5.03
N VAL A 744 11.35 13.58 -4.60
CA VAL A 744 11.68 14.31 -3.35
C VAL A 744 11.87 15.79 -3.63
N ILE A 745 12.56 16.15 -4.73
CA ILE A 745 12.66 17.53 -5.20
C ILE A 745 11.27 18.10 -5.52
N LEU A 746 10.41 17.28 -6.13
CA LEU A 746 9.01 17.57 -6.40
C LEU A 746 8.20 17.87 -5.12
N ASP A 747 8.49 17.15 -4.02
CA ASP A 747 7.87 17.37 -2.72
C ASP A 747 8.36 18.68 -2.09
N TRP A 748 9.66 19.00 -2.17
CA TRP A 748 10.21 20.27 -1.71
C TRP A 748 9.67 21.48 -2.50
N LEU A 749 9.56 21.38 -3.82
CA LEU A 749 8.95 22.43 -4.65
C LEU A 749 7.51 22.69 -4.22
N LEU A 750 6.69 21.64 -4.05
CA LEU A 750 5.26 21.77 -3.76
C LEU A 750 4.92 22.06 -2.28
N ASN A 751 5.91 22.04 -1.38
CA ASN A 751 5.77 22.44 0.02
C ASN A 751 6.60 23.68 0.39
N ALA A 752 7.18 24.38 -0.60
CA ALA A 752 7.82 25.68 -0.39
C ALA A 752 6.82 26.70 0.17
N LYS A 753 7.26 27.56 1.09
CA LYS A 753 6.43 28.62 1.67
C LYS A 753 6.22 29.72 0.63
N GLU A 754 5.06 30.37 0.60
CA GLU A 754 4.74 31.38 -0.43
C GLU A 754 5.70 32.60 -0.44
N ASN A 755 6.44 32.83 0.65
CA ASN A 755 7.42 33.89 0.80
C ASN A 755 8.89 33.47 0.53
N GLU A 756 9.13 32.25 0.05
CA GLU A 756 10.46 31.76 -0.34
C GLU A 756 10.80 32.08 -1.80
N ILE A 757 12.05 32.45 -2.08
CA ILE A 757 12.61 32.38 -3.44
C ILE A 757 13.22 31.00 -3.63
N ILE A 758 12.80 30.27 -4.67
CA ILE A 758 13.35 28.94 -4.97
C ILE A 758 14.51 29.07 -5.96
N VAL A 759 15.64 28.45 -5.64
CA VAL A 759 16.77 28.28 -6.58
C VAL A 759 16.91 26.80 -6.89
N LEU A 760 16.56 26.39 -8.12
CA LEU A 760 16.56 25.00 -8.56
C LEU A 760 17.78 24.71 -9.43
N CYS A 761 18.80 24.05 -8.87
CA CYS A 761 19.92 23.54 -9.67
C CYS A 761 19.46 22.29 -10.45
N TRP A 762 19.60 22.31 -11.78
CA TRP A 762 19.13 21.23 -12.66
C TRP A 762 20.08 20.98 -13.84
N VAL A 763 20.63 19.77 -13.94
CA VAL A 763 21.64 19.41 -14.94
C VAL A 763 21.04 19.02 -16.30
N GLY A 764 19.85 18.41 -16.28
CA GLY A 764 19.16 17.93 -17.47
C GLY A 764 18.31 18.99 -18.16
N CYS A 765 17.65 18.61 -19.25
CA CYS A 765 16.56 19.42 -19.78
C CYS A 765 15.33 19.33 -18.85
N LEU A 766 14.63 20.43 -18.61
CA LEU A 766 13.41 20.37 -17.78
C LEU A 766 12.21 19.79 -18.55
N SER A 767 12.19 19.87 -19.89
CA SER A 767 11.18 19.18 -20.72
C SER A 767 11.12 17.67 -20.51
N ASP A 768 12.22 17.08 -20.05
CA ASP A 768 12.39 15.63 -19.89
C ASP A 768 11.88 15.16 -18.51
N SER A 769 11.64 16.10 -17.58
CA SER A 769 11.02 15.90 -16.26
C SER A 769 9.69 16.66 -16.18
N PRO A 770 8.63 16.20 -16.87
CA PRO A 770 7.35 16.90 -16.95
C PRO A 770 6.65 17.06 -15.59
N THR A 771 6.96 16.21 -14.61
CA THR A 771 6.47 16.33 -13.22
C THR A 771 7.01 17.59 -12.55
N ILE A 772 8.31 17.86 -12.70
CA ILE A 772 8.97 19.06 -12.16
C ILE A 772 8.45 20.31 -12.86
N LEU A 773 8.35 20.31 -14.20
CA LEU A 773 7.73 21.43 -14.92
C LEU A 773 6.30 21.69 -14.41
N ARG A 774 5.47 20.65 -14.23
CA ARG A 774 4.11 20.84 -13.73
C ARG A 774 4.05 21.31 -12.28
N ALA A 775 5.05 21.02 -11.44
CA ALA A 775 5.13 21.63 -10.11
C ALA A 775 5.58 23.09 -10.16
N LEU A 776 6.52 23.44 -11.06
CA LEU A 776 6.90 24.82 -11.31
C LEU A 776 5.69 25.65 -11.79
N GLU A 777 4.77 25.09 -12.58
CA GLU A 777 3.48 25.73 -12.94
C GLU A 777 2.49 25.92 -11.78
N LEU A 778 2.76 25.39 -10.57
CA LEU A 778 1.81 25.34 -9.45
C LEU A 778 2.32 25.95 -8.14
N VAL A 779 3.59 26.30 -8.05
CA VAL A 779 4.14 27.11 -6.94
C VAL A 779 3.81 28.59 -7.15
N ASN A 780 3.54 29.32 -6.06
CA ASN A 780 3.37 30.78 -6.12
C ASN A 780 4.73 31.53 -6.05
N ASN A 781 5.82 30.79 -5.86
CA ASN A 781 7.18 31.28 -5.65
C ASN A 781 7.83 31.86 -6.92
N ARG A 782 8.77 32.80 -6.73
CA ARG A 782 9.76 33.19 -7.75
C ARG A 782 10.81 32.07 -7.84
N VAL A 783 10.97 31.44 -9.00
CA VAL A 783 11.93 30.33 -9.21
C VAL A 783 13.06 30.71 -10.17
N ILE A 784 14.30 30.57 -9.73
CA ILE A 784 15.50 30.69 -10.58
C ILE A 784 16.02 29.28 -10.87
N VAL A 785 16.20 28.94 -12.15
CA VAL A 785 16.83 27.67 -12.56
C VAL A 785 18.33 27.88 -12.77
N VAL A 786 19.18 26.99 -12.25
CA VAL A 786 20.64 27.02 -12.44
C VAL A 786 21.07 25.77 -13.20
N SER A 787 21.60 25.92 -14.42
CA SER A 787 21.87 24.80 -15.32
C SER A 787 23.15 24.98 -16.18
N PRO A 788 23.58 23.97 -16.95
CA PRO A 788 24.69 24.11 -17.89
C PRO A 788 24.33 24.91 -19.16
N ILE A 789 25.29 25.68 -19.70
CA ILE A 789 25.17 26.36 -21.01
C ILE A 789 24.87 25.34 -22.10
N GLY A 790 23.91 25.70 -22.96
CA GLY A 790 23.45 24.89 -24.08
C GLY A 790 22.27 23.96 -23.77
N ILE A 791 21.81 23.88 -22.51
CA ILE A 791 20.59 23.15 -22.17
C ILE A 791 19.36 24.00 -22.51
N HIS A 792 18.64 23.61 -23.57
CA HIS A 792 17.41 24.27 -23.99
C HIS A 792 16.19 23.67 -23.28
N HIS A 793 15.84 24.20 -22.10
CA HIS A 793 14.81 23.66 -21.20
C HIS A 793 13.38 23.55 -21.80
N GLY A 794 13.10 24.20 -22.94
CA GLY A 794 11.76 24.29 -23.54
C GLY A 794 11.00 25.52 -23.06
N THR A 795 9.67 25.52 -23.22
CA THR A 795 8.82 26.57 -22.63
C THR A 795 8.79 26.40 -21.11
N LEU A 796 9.32 27.39 -20.39
CA LEU A 796 9.31 27.40 -18.93
C LEU A 796 8.05 28.13 -18.39
N PRO A 797 7.56 27.75 -17.19
CA PRO A 797 6.43 28.43 -16.54
C PRO A 797 6.73 29.88 -16.17
N SER A 798 5.71 30.73 -16.04
CA SER A 798 5.86 32.15 -15.67
C SER A 798 6.37 32.40 -14.24
N THR A 799 6.39 31.37 -13.40
CA THR A 799 7.02 31.33 -12.07
C THR A 799 8.55 31.22 -12.18
N VAL A 800 9.06 30.67 -13.29
CA VAL A 800 10.49 30.63 -13.59
C VAL A 800 10.91 31.98 -14.13
N VAL A 801 11.46 32.79 -13.24
CA VAL A 801 11.81 34.20 -13.44
C VAL A 801 13.16 34.40 -14.14
N GLY A 802 13.98 33.36 -14.20
CA GLY A 802 15.28 33.39 -14.88
C GLY A 802 15.96 32.03 -14.94
N VAL A 803 16.92 31.90 -15.87
CA VAL A 803 17.80 30.73 -15.98
C VAL A 803 19.25 31.19 -16.00
N LEU A 804 20.04 30.76 -15.02
CA LEU A 804 21.47 31.05 -14.90
C LEU A 804 22.27 29.87 -15.48
N SER A 805 23.20 30.15 -16.41
CA SER A 805 23.88 29.11 -17.20
C SER A 805 25.41 29.11 -17.04
N GLY A 806 25.99 27.99 -16.61
CA GLY A 806 27.45 27.80 -16.43
C GLY A 806 28.18 27.15 -17.62
N ARG A 807 29.48 27.42 -17.81
CA ARG A 807 30.21 27.10 -19.06
C ARG A 807 30.34 25.60 -19.39
N CYS A 808 30.36 25.32 -20.70
CA CYS A 808 30.15 24.01 -21.33
C CYS A 808 30.92 22.81 -20.74
N LEU A 809 30.24 21.65 -20.65
CA LEU A 809 30.88 20.34 -20.60
C LEU A 809 30.19 19.31 -21.51
N ASN A 810 30.89 18.22 -21.84
CA ASN A 810 30.43 17.20 -22.79
C ASN A 810 29.46 16.19 -22.14
N LEU A 811 28.21 16.15 -22.63
CA LEU A 811 27.14 15.26 -22.17
C LEU A 811 27.51 13.76 -22.13
N ARG A 812 28.51 13.31 -22.90
CA ARG A 812 29.00 11.92 -22.87
C ARG A 812 29.78 11.57 -21.60
N THR A 813 30.33 12.55 -20.89
CA THR A 813 31.09 12.35 -19.65
C THR A 813 30.17 12.22 -18.45
N ALA A 814 29.15 13.09 -18.33
CA ALA A 814 28.16 13.02 -17.25
C ALA A 814 27.41 11.67 -17.23
N ARG A 815 27.00 11.17 -18.40
CA ARG A 815 26.38 9.83 -18.56
C ARG A 815 27.28 8.62 -18.23
N ARG A 816 28.52 8.84 -17.79
CA ARG A 816 29.45 7.80 -17.31
C ARG A 816 29.83 7.97 -15.82
N LEU A 817 29.19 8.91 -15.11
CA LEU A 817 29.51 9.27 -13.73
C LEU A 817 28.31 9.28 -12.76
N CYS A 818 27.07 9.23 -13.29
CA CYS A 818 25.85 9.01 -12.52
C CYS A 818 25.57 7.50 -12.36
#